data_AF-A0A0N8SJ59-F1
#
_entry.id   AF-A0A0N8SJ59-F1
#
_cell.length_a   1.000
_cell.length_b   1.000
_cell.length_c   1.000
_cell.angle_alpha   90.00
_cell.angle_beta   90.00
_cell.angle_gamma   90.00
#
_symmetry.space_group_name_H-M   'P 1'
#
loop_
_entity.id
_entity.type
_entity.pdbx_description
1 polymer ?
#
loop_
_entity_poly.entity_id
_entity_poly.type
_entity_poly.pdbx_seq_one_letter_code
_entity_poly.pdbx_strand_id
1 'polypeptide(L)'
;MDTPEKIIPDTLYKRYISTLTQIVVEKLDRQTYWWVQHSTSSTKAMIYDSQSGLLWDATPDTSNMLSLNDAKAKVAASLIGALPNWCLPTQQQLTAFAKNTKNPLRKGANDRLLEKDYWMTSGGRIDLDSCASGTSTGAVLACNDALKGKSRAQVGEMAIQQDWQLRECTPEEKSLELNLLRDPPDLQAVYEDIDFFSARLPRLEAAQFTDPNKGLWELWGKDEGVLTTQGVRSRNPALDVRDCNVAIDFGTSSTVVALDDNDQHKLLRVGVSNYWAQERPEDYENPTLLEFIDFNGLLAAWQSEAFRPSVSWDHVRCSHAALQNFRDNKGDPRMVASTLAKIKHWALRESKTARVRLSDQQKPQGVEHELATLTLRNPVRGQQMSVSPQDPFDPIELYAWFLGLNINWRGRGVFLRYYMTFPVGYPRDVKDKILASFRRGLLRALPASLVSEPAFAQFCVEERASEPAAYAAAVMPRLNIPPSDDGVAYAVFDFGGGTTDFDFGYYRLATPEEEDEGKEEVFEHFGAAGDKFLGGENLLENLAYLVFRYNLDICRKDRIAFTRPLDADDFAGSEMFLEHTQAASTNTVMLMARLRPLWENGQLDSQSGIELLDLLDREDRKVPCELIIPIHELNAYLHQRIERGVCSFLAALEKAFATRRPNHVHVLLAGNASRSQWVLDTFGALPTEDDATPASESHARLRDYANKLFACHRMGLTVHEPLPVREDEPFTPTAKTGVALGLLRLCPGSPVKVINHSFEQSGDEAPFAHYLGRIRQGRFHVVVAQGSTYEQWHELGAPSEGVFNLYHSQSPQSHTGELKQGEPGLFKNRLDLRGNLTGQRIFARIVGPSIIDLCTATSCQAIDNGDLENLSRLELDK
;
A
#
# COMPACT_ATOMS: atom_id res chain seq x y z
N MET A 1 -12.14 -14.62 40.29
CA MET A 1 -12.05 -15.22 38.95
C MET A 1 -12.62 -14.22 37.98
N ASP A 2 -11.85 -13.88 36.95
CA ASP A 2 -12.38 -13.08 35.86
C ASP A 2 -13.46 -13.85 35.10
N THR A 3 -14.33 -13.13 34.39
CA THR A 3 -15.31 -13.76 33.48
C THR A 3 -14.74 -13.72 32.05
N PRO A 4 -15.21 -14.58 31.12
CA PRO A 4 -14.73 -14.56 29.73
C PRO A 4 -14.78 -13.17 29.09
N GLU A 5 -15.80 -12.36 29.41
CA GLU A 5 -15.96 -10.99 28.90
C GLU A 5 -14.82 -10.07 29.34
N LYS A 6 -14.24 -10.26 30.54
CA LYS A 6 -13.17 -9.40 31.06
C LYS A 6 -11.82 -9.64 30.41
N ILE A 7 -11.61 -10.81 29.81
CA ILE A 7 -10.32 -11.17 29.20
C ILE A 7 -10.28 -10.93 27.69
N ILE A 8 -11.42 -10.65 27.06
CA ILE A 8 -11.53 -10.29 25.64
C ILE A 8 -11.38 -8.77 25.48
N PRO A 9 -10.53 -8.27 24.56
CA PRO A 9 -10.48 -6.86 24.21
C PRO A 9 -11.85 -6.33 23.71
N ASP A 10 -12.23 -5.11 24.12
CA ASP A 10 -13.52 -4.49 23.77
C ASP A 10 -13.80 -4.50 22.26
N THR A 11 -12.77 -4.30 21.44
CA THR A 11 -12.84 -4.31 19.97
C THR A 11 -13.25 -5.68 19.44
N LEU A 12 -12.59 -6.75 19.91
CA LEU A 12 -12.91 -8.13 19.56
C LEU A 12 -14.30 -8.56 20.09
N TYR A 13 -14.67 -8.13 21.30
CA TYR A 13 -15.98 -8.45 21.87
C TYR A 13 -17.12 -7.82 21.06
N LYS A 14 -17.01 -6.51 20.72
CA LYS A 14 -18.00 -5.83 19.87
C LYS A 14 -18.14 -6.51 18.51
N ARG A 15 -17.02 -6.93 17.91
CA ARG A 15 -17.00 -7.68 16.65
C ARG A 15 -17.76 -8.99 16.78
N TYR A 16 -17.47 -9.78 17.81
CA TYR A 16 -18.15 -11.05 18.08
C TYR A 16 -19.67 -10.87 18.22
N ILE A 17 -20.11 -9.90 19.02
CA ILE A 17 -21.55 -9.60 19.20
C ILE A 17 -22.19 -9.14 17.88
N SER A 18 -21.50 -8.32 17.08
CA SER A 18 -21.98 -7.90 15.77
C SER A 18 -22.19 -9.10 14.83
N THR A 19 -21.25 -10.05 14.80
CA THR A 19 -21.36 -11.28 14.00
C THR A 19 -22.56 -12.13 14.44
N LEU A 20 -22.73 -12.34 15.75
CA LEU A 20 -23.87 -13.07 16.29
C LEU A 20 -25.21 -12.38 15.97
N THR A 21 -25.24 -11.05 16.08
CA THR A 21 -26.42 -10.25 15.73
C THR A 21 -26.78 -10.43 14.25
N GLN A 22 -25.78 -10.42 13.36
CA GLN A 22 -25.99 -10.64 11.93
C GLN A 22 -26.53 -12.04 11.63
N ILE A 23 -26.05 -13.08 12.31
CA ILE A 23 -26.59 -14.45 12.20
C ILE A 23 -28.07 -14.49 12.59
N VAL A 24 -28.45 -13.80 13.66
CA VAL A 24 -29.85 -13.70 14.11
C VAL A 24 -30.70 -12.97 13.06
N VAL A 25 -30.20 -11.86 12.52
CA VAL A 25 -30.87 -11.08 11.47
C VAL A 25 -31.09 -11.92 10.21
N GLU A 26 -30.06 -12.60 9.71
CA GLU A 26 -30.16 -13.45 8.52
C GLU A 26 -31.13 -14.62 8.71
N LYS A 27 -31.15 -15.22 9.91
CA LYS A 27 -32.14 -16.26 10.23
C LYS A 27 -33.56 -15.69 10.21
N LEU A 28 -33.78 -14.53 10.85
CA LEU A 28 -35.09 -13.85 10.87
C LEU A 28 -35.60 -13.54 9.45
N ASP A 29 -34.72 -13.13 8.53
CA ASP A 29 -35.08 -12.78 7.16
C ASP A 29 -35.43 -13.98 6.26
N ARG A 30 -35.02 -15.20 6.63
CA ARG A 30 -35.35 -16.41 5.86
C ARG A 30 -36.82 -16.81 5.96
N GLN A 31 -37.53 -16.37 6.99
CA GLN A 31 -38.92 -16.75 7.25
C GLN A 31 -39.84 -15.54 7.27
N THR A 32 -41.04 -15.73 6.70
CA THR A 32 -42.09 -14.69 6.69
C THR A 32 -42.83 -14.62 8.02
N TYR A 33 -43.06 -15.77 8.66
CA TYR A 33 -43.82 -15.87 9.90
C TYR A 33 -43.04 -16.62 10.97
N TRP A 34 -43.14 -16.11 12.20
CA TRP A 34 -42.54 -16.70 13.39
C TRP A 34 -43.59 -16.86 14.48
N TRP A 35 -43.66 -18.03 15.09
CA TRP A 35 -44.39 -18.21 16.34
C TRP A 35 -43.63 -17.49 17.46
N VAL A 36 -44.34 -16.68 18.24
CA VAL A 36 -43.80 -16.00 19.42
C VAL A 36 -44.46 -16.56 20.66
N GLN A 37 -43.64 -17.03 21.58
CA GLN A 37 -44.06 -17.57 22.88
C GLN A 37 -43.17 -17.03 23.98
N HIS A 38 -43.65 -16.99 25.21
CA HIS A 38 -42.83 -16.60 26.36
C HIS A 38 -41.89 -17.75 26.73
N SER A 39 -40.66 -17.48 27.17
CA SER A 39 -39.66 -18.52 27.47
C SER A 39 -40.14 -19.58 28.47
N THR A 40 -41.01 -19.16 29.40
CA THR A 40 -41.59 -19.98 30.48
C THR A 40 -42.88 -20.71 30.09
N SER A 41 -43.39 -20.51 28.86
CA SER A 41 -44.64 -21.11 28.38
C SER A 41 -44.47 -21.69 26.98
N SER A 42 -44.94 -22.93 26.78
CA SER A 42 -45.01 -23.54 25.45
C SER A 42 -46.21 -23.06 24.63
N THR A 43 -47.00 -22.11 25.15
CA THR A 43 -48.18 -21.60 24.46
C THR A 43 -47.77 -20.57 23.40
N LYS A 44 -48.08 -20.87 22.14
CA LYS A 44 -47.94 -19.94 21.01
C LYS A 44 -48.91 -18.79 21.20
N ALA A 45 -48.42 -17.67 21.70
CA ALA A 45 -49.25 -16.52 22.02
C ALA A 45 -49.46 -15.62 20.80
N MET A 46 -48.44 -15.45 19.97
CA MET A 46 -48.49 -14.52 18.83
C MET A 46 -47.81 -15.09 17.59
N ILE A 47 -48.10 -14.48 16.44
CA ILE A 47 -47.38 -14.68 15.18
C ILE A 47 -46.72 -13.35 14.80
N TYR A 48 -45.41 -13.34 14.65
CA TYR A 48 -44.68 -12.21 14.09
C TYR A 48 -44.63 -12.33 12.57
N ASP A 49 -45.21 -11.35 11.88
CA ASP A 49 -45.13 -11.17 10.43
C ASP A 49 -43.94 -10.28 10.09
N SER A 50 -42.90 -10.90 9.53
CA SER A 50 -41.64 -10.22 9.21
C SER A 50 -41.79 -9.25 8.03
N GLN A 51 -42.80 -9.38 7.17
CA GLN A 51 -42.99 -8.45 6.05
C GLN A 51 -43.69 -7.16 6.48
N SER A 52 -44.74 -7.27 7.31
CA SER A 52 -45.49 -6.10 7.77
C SER A 52 -44.95 -5.49 9.07
N GLY A 53 -44.16 -6.25 9.83
CA GLY A 53 -43.70 -5.89 11.18
C GLY A 53 -44.81 -6.00 12.23
N LEU A 54 -45.95 -6.61 11.91
CA LEU A 54 -47.08 -6.76 12.83
C LEU A 54 -46.98 -8.06 13.63
N LEU A 55 -47.49 -8.01 14.86
CA LEU A 55 -47.80 -9.19 15.66
C LEU A 55 -49.29 -9.51 15.51
N TRP A 56 -49.60 -10.78 15.36
CA TRP A 56 -50.97 -11.30 15.22
C TRP A 56 -51.29 -12.26 16.36
N ASP A 57 -52.55 -12.33 16.75
CA ASP A 57 -53.03 -13.38 17.65
C ASP A 57 -52.84 -14.76 17.02
N ALA A 58 -52.13 -15.66 17.72
CA ALA A 58 -51.86 -17.01 17.26
C ALA A 58 -53.04 -17.97 17.46
N THR A 59 -53.95 -17.66 18.39
CA THR A 59 -55.06 -18.53 18.79
C THR A 59 -56.39 -17.78 18.87
N PRO A 60 -56.80 -17.12 17.76
CA PRO A 60 -58.04 -16.35 17.74
C PRO A 60 -59.25 -17.25 17.99
N ASP A 61 -60.17 -16.77 18.82
CA ASP A 61 -61.46 -17.43 19.06
C ASP A 61 -62.36 -17.29 17.83
N THR A 62 -62.50 -18.39 17.09
CA THR A 62 -63.32 -18.48 15.88
C THR A 62 -64.74 -18.97 16.12
N SER A 63 -65.09 -19.28 17.38
CA SER A 63 -66.42 -19.78 17.77
C SER A 63 -67.43 -18.64 17.98
N ASN A 64 -66.94 -17.47 18.39
CA ASN A 64 -67.77 -16.33 18.74
C ASN A 64 -67.68 -15.20 17.69
N MET A 65 -68.80 -14.89 17.05
CA MET A 65 -68.90 -13.82 16.06
C MET A 65 -69.39 -12.54 16.73
N LEU A 66 -68.58 -11.49 16.70
CA LEU A 66 -68.86 -10.24 17.42
C LEU A 66 -69.28 -9.11 16.48
N SER A 67 -70.02 -8.12 17.02
CA SER A 67 -70.25 -6.85 16.34
C SER A 67 -68.96 -6.01 16.33
N LEU A 68 -68.87 -4.99 15.45
CA LEU A 68 -67.67 -4.15 15.37
C LEU A 68 -67.31 -3.49 16.71
N ASN A 69 -68.30 -3.03 17.48
CA ASN A 69 -68.07 -2.35 18.76
C ASN A 69 -67.58 -3.34 19.83
N ASP A 70 -68.21 -4.52 19.91
CA ASP A 70 -67.81 -5.56 20.86
C ASP A 70 -66.43 -6.13 20.53
N ALA A 71 -66.12 -6.28 19.24
CA ALA A 71 -64.81 -6.70 18.77
C ALA A 71 -63.73 -5.66 19.12
N LYS A 72 -63.98 -4.36 18.91
CA LYS A 72 -63.05 -3.29 19.32
C LYS A 72 -62.80 -3.31 20.83
N ALA A 73 -63.85 -3.46 21.63
CA ALA A 73 -63.72 -3.55 23.08
C ALA A 73 -62.94 -4.80 23.53
N LYS A 74 -63.24 -5.98 22.96
CA LYS A 74 -62.53 -7.24 23.26
C LYS A 74 -61.04 -7.14 22.96
N VAL A 75 -60.68 -6.61 21.79
CA VAL A 75 -59.28 -6.53 21.37
C VAL A 75 -58.52 -5.48 22.17
N ALA A 76 -59.11 -4.31 22.46
CA ALA A 76 -58.47 -3.27 23.26
C ALA A 76 -58.18 -3.72 24.72
N ALA A 77 -59.00 -4.64 25.27
CA ALA A 77 -58.79 -5.23 26.59
C ALA A 77 -57.82 -6.41 26.58
N SER A 78 -57.31 -6.83 25.42
CA SER A 78 -56.45 -8.00 25.28
C SER A 78 -55.02 -7.74 25.76
N LEU A 79 -54.45 -8.73 26.43
CA LEU A 79 -53.06 -8.77 26.89
C LEU A 79 -52.32 -9.99 26.32
N ILE A 80 -52.62 -10.35 25.05
CA ILE A 80 -51.93 -11.44 24.36
C ILE A 80 -50.43 -11.15 24.38
N GLY A 81 -49.65 -12.15 24.78
CA GLY A 81 -48.18 -12.03 24.90
C GLY A 81 -47.71 -10.99 25.93
N ALA A 82 -48.56 -10.63 26.91
CA ALA A 82 -48.31 -9.56 27.88
C ALA A 82 -48.10 -8.17 27.26
N LEU A 83 -48.53 -7.97 26.01
CA LEU A 83 -48.47 -6.68 25.33
C LEU A 83 -49.81 -5.93 25.44
N PRO A 84 -49.79 -4.63 25.77
CA PRO A 84 -50.97 -3.76 25.65
C PRO A 84 -51.18 -3.32 24.20
N ASN A 85 -52.26 -2.56 23.95
CA ASN A 85 -52.54 -1.86 22.69
C ASN A 85 -52.82 -2.76 21.47
N TRP A 86 -53.43 -3.92 21.69
CA TRP A 86 -53.97 -4.71 20.58
C TRP A 86 -55.14 -3.98 19.91
N CYS A 87 -55.25 -4.12 18.58
CA CYS A 87 -56.32 -3.52 17.78
C CYS A 87 -56.83 -4.47 16.69
N LEU A 88 -57.99 -4.12 16.10
CA LEU A 88 -58.47 -4.81 14.90
C LEU A 88 -57.63 -4.38 13.69
N PRO A 89 -57.21 -5.33 12.82
CA PRO A 89 -56.49 -4.99 11.60
C PRO A 89 -57.36 -4.16 10.66
N THR A 90 -56.72 -3.35 9.83
CA THR A 90 -57.38 -2.77 8.65
C THR A 90 -57.73 -3.86 7.65
N GLN A 91 -58.68 -3.58 6.76
CA GLN A 91 -59.05 -4.49 5.68
C GLN A 91 -57.82 -4.89 4.85
N GLN A 92 -56.96 -3.94 4.50
CA GLN A 92 -55.75 -4.18 3.73
C GLN A 92 -54.76 -5.09 4.48
N GLN A 93 -54.51 -4.85 5.77
CA GLN A 93 -53.61 -5.68 6.57
C GLN A 93 -54.12 -7.12 6.67
N LEU A 94 -55.41 -7.30 6.99
CA LEU A 94 -55.99 -8.63 7.13
C LEU A 94 -56.01 -9.40 5.80
N THR A 95 -56.38 -8.74 4.70
CA THR A 95 -56.36 -9.37 3.37
C THR A 95 -54.94 -9.74 2.95
N ALA A 96 -53.94 -8.89 3.18
CA ALA A 96 -52.55 -9.20 2.87
C ALA A 96 -52.02 -10.39 3.70
N PHE A 97 -52.34 -10.41 4.99
CA PHE A 97 -52.00 -11.52 5.88
C PHE A 97 -52.66 -12.84 5.43
N ALA A 98 -53.94 -12.81 5.09
CA ALA A 98 -54.71 -13.98 4.67
C ALA A 98 -54.28 -14.57 3.32
N LYS A 99 -53.92 -13.71 2.35
CA LYS A 99 -53.48 -14.11 1.01
C LYS A 99 -52.11 -14.76 0.97
N ASN A 100 -51.29 -14.55 1.99
CA ASN A 100 -49.96 -15.14 2.02
C ASN A 100 -50.07 -16.66 2.22
N THR A 101 -49.62 -17.43 1.23
CA THR A 101 -49.70 -18.89 1.25
C THR A 101 -48.84 -19.53 2.34
N LYS A 102 -47.87 -18.80 2.90
CA LYS A 102 -47.04 -19.23 4.03
C LYS A 102 -47.64 -18.91 5.40
N ASN A 103 -48.81 -18.24 5.45
CA ASN A 103 -49.43 -17.88 6.72
C ASN A 103 -49.84 -19.14 7.51
N PRO A 104 -49.37 -19.32 8.75
CA PRO A 104 -49.66 -20.52 9.54
C PRO A 104 -51.14 -20.68 9.92
N LEU A 105 -51.93 -19.60 9.92
CA LEU A 105 -53.37 -19.66 10.18
C LEU A 105 -54.20 -20.00 8.93
N ARG A 106 -53.59 -20.01 7.74
CA ARG A 106 -54.30 -20.27 6.49
C ARG A 106 -54.72 -21.73 6.42
N LYS A 107 -56.04 -21.96 6.48
CA LYS A 107 -56.65 -23.28 6.46
C LYS A 107 -58.05 -23.16 5.88
N GLY A 108 -58.41 -24.05 4.95
CA GLY A 108 -59.69 -24.03 4.24
C GLY A 108 -59.55 -23.57 2.79
N ALA A 109 -60.70 -23.29 2.15
CA ALA A 109 -60.74 -22.80 0.77
C ALA A 109 -60.29 -21.32 0.65
N ASN A 110 -59.85 -20.92 -0.55
CA ASN A 110 -59.43 -19.56 -0.89
C ASN A 110 -58.42 -18.96 0.12
N ASP A 111 -58.72 -17.79 0.70
CA ASP A 111 -57.87 -17.06 1.64
C ASP A 111 -58.36 -17.19 3.08
N ARG A 112 -59.15 -18.23 3.39
CA ARG A 112 -59.69 -18.44 4.73
C ARG A 112 -58.58 -18.68 5.76
N LEU A 113 -58.81 -18.13 6.95
CA LEU A 113 -58.00 -18.40 8.14
C LEU A 113 -58.79 -19.31 9.07
N LEU A 114 -58.20 -20.42 9.50
CA LEU A 114 -58.84 -21.41 10.39
C LEU A 114 -60.24 -21.84 9.92
N GLU A 115 -60.40 -22.07 8.61
CA GLU A 115 -61.64 -22.44 7.90
C GLU A 115 -62.74 -21.37 7.91
N LYS A 116 -62.48 -20.17 8.45
CA LYS A 116 -63.42 -19.05 8.54
C LYS A 116 -63.21 -18.03 7.42
N ASP A 117 -64.33 -17.63 6.82
CA ASP A 117 -64.47 -16.62 5.77
C ASP A 117 -64.75 -15.22 6.35
N TYR A 118 -65.62 -15.10 7.36
CA TYR A 118 -66.00 -13.80 7.92
C TYR A 118 -65.15 -13.36 9.12
N TRP A 119 -64.38 -12.28 8.94
CA TRP A 119 -63.52 -11.69 9.97
C TRP A 119 -63.82 -10.21 10.20
N MET A 120 -63.61 -9.73 11.42
CA MET A 120 -63.80 -8.33 11.79
C MET A 120 -62.52 -7.51 11.54
N THR A 121 -62.69 -6.34 10.93
CA THR A 121 -61.64 -5.34 10.69
C THR A 121 -62.02 -4.02 11.34
N SER A 122 -61.10 -3.05 11.40
CA SER A 122 -61.41 -1.70 11.91
C SER A 122 -62.51 -0.98 11.13
N GLY A 123 -62.76 -1.37 9.87
CA GLY A 123 -63.80 -0.84 8.97
C GLY A 123 -65.08 -1.68 8.88
N GLY A 124 -65.23 -2.73 9.69
CA GLY A 124 -66.37 -3.66 9.65
C GLY A 124 -65.97 -5.09 9.28
N ARG A 125 -66.95 -5.95 9.01
CA ARG A 125 -66.72 -7.35 8.63
C ARG A 125 -66.16 -7.43 7.21
N ILE A 126 -65.15 -8.27 6.98
CA ILE A 126 -64.71 -8.68 5.65
C ILE A 126 -65.02 -10.17 5.44
N ASP A 127 -65.41 -10.53 4.23
CA ASP A 127 -65.39 -11.90 3.71
C ASP A 127 -64.05 -12.16 3.01
N LEU A 128 -63.24 -13.09 3.51
CA LEU A 128 -61.94 -13.43 2.94
C LEU A 128 -62.05 -14.20 1.60
N ASP A 129 -63.16 -14.86 1.29
CA ASP A 129 -63.32 -15.55 0.00
C ASP A 129 -63.52 -14.55 -1.15
N SER A 130 -64.32 -13.51 -0.91
CA SER A 130 -64.71 -12.52 -1.92
C SER A 130 -64.03 -11.15 -1.76
N CYS A 131 -63.31 -10.94 -0.66
CA CYS A 131 -62.80 -9.64 -0.19
C CYS A 131 -63.90 -8.57 0.01
N ALA A 132 -65.18 -8.97 0.12
CA ALA A 132 -66.30 -8.03 0.25
C ALA A 132 -66.49 -7.56 1.71
N SER A 133 -66.79 -6.27 1.87
CA SER A 133 -67.07 -5.67 3.19
C SER A 133 -68.56 -5.78 3.56
N GLY A 134 -68.86 -5.87 4.85
CA GLY A 134 -70.21 -5.86 5.40
C GLY A 134 -70.25 -5.37 6.85
N THR A 135 -71.46 -5.20 7.38
CA THR A 135 -71.69 -4.63 8.73
C THR A 135 -72.19 -5.64 9.77
N SER A 136 -72.33 -6.91 9.39
CA SER A 136 -72.76 -7.98 10.30
C SER A 136 -71.62 -8.46 11.22
N THR A 137 -71.88 -9.47 12.03
CA THR A 137 -70.87 -10.04 12.93
C THR A 137 -69.78 -10.82 12.19
N GLY A 138 -68.59 -10.93 12.80
CA GLY A 138 -67.44 -11.65 12.25
C GLY A 138 -66.48 -12.13 13.35
N ALA A 139 -65.60 -13.08 13.01
CA ALA A 139 -64.57 -13.60 13.91
C ALA A 139 -63.51 -12.52 14.18
N VAL A 140 -62.84 -12.59 15.32
CA VAL A 140 -61.89 -11.55 15.75
C VAL A 140 -60.46 -12.07 15.66
N LEU A 141 -59.63 -11.41 14.85
CA LEU A 141 -58.18 -11.57 14.84
C LEU A 141 -57.57 -10.25 15.31
N ALA A 142 -56.85 -10.27 16.42
CA ALA A 142 -56.16 -9.09 16.92
C ALA A 142 -54.80 -8.93 16.23
N CYS A 143 -54.38 -7.68 16.01
CA CYS A 143 -53.02 -7.34 15.62
C CYS A 143 -52.42 -6.23 16.50
N ASN A 144 -51.09 -6.16 16.55
CA ASN A 144 -50.32 -5.20 17.33
C ASN A 144 -49.13 -4.69 16.49
N ASP A 145 -48.79 -3.41 16.60
CA ASP A 145 -47.76 -2.73 15.83
C ASP A 145 -46.46 -2.47 16.61
N ALA A 146 -46.27 -3.10 17.78
CA ALA A 146 -45.08 -2.93 18.62
C ALA A 146 -43.74 -3.20 17.90
N LEU A 147 -43.74 -4.05 16.88
CA LEU A 147 -42.57 -4.37 16.06
C LEU A 147 -42.53 -3.63 14.71
N LYS A 148 -43.53 -2.81 14.41
CA LYS A 148 -43.65 -2.13 13.12
C LYS A 148 -42.57 -1.05 12.98
N GLY A 149 -41.84 -1.09 11.87
CA GLY A 149 -40.75 -0.14 11.57
C GLY A 149 -39.44 -0.42 12.31
N LYS A 150 -39.36 -1.47 13.14
CA LYS A 150 -38.11 -1.91 13.76
C LYS A 150 -37.26 -2.71 12.76
N SER A 151 -35.94 -2.55 12.83
CA SER A 151 -35.01 -3.42 12.12
C SER A 151 -35.02 -4.84 12.71
N ARG A 152 -34.54 -5.83 11.97
CA ARG A 152 -34.44 -7.22 12.47
C ARG A 152 -33.61 -7.35 13.73
N ALA A 153 -32.52 -6.57 13.83
CA ALA A 153 -31.68 -6.51 15.02
C ALA A 153 -32.50 -6.00 16.23
N GLN A 154 -33.27 -4.93 16.05
CA GLN A 154 -34.15 -4.38 17.09
C GLN A 154 -35.28 -5.35 17.48
N VAL A 155 -35.77 -6.16 16.54
CA VAL A 155 -36.76 -7.21 16.84
C VAL A 155 -36.14 -8.32 17.70
N GLY A 156 -34.92 -8.77 17.36
CA GLY A 156 -34.17 -9.72 18.17
C GLY A 156 -33.89 -9.18 19.59
N GLU A 157 -33.47 -7.92 19.68
CA GLU A 157 -33.23 -7.23 20.96
C GLU A 157 -34.52 -7.14 21.80
N MET A 158 -35.65 -6.77 21.18
CA MET A 158 -36.93 -6.72 21.87
C MET A 158 -37.41 -8.09 22.32
N ALA A 159 -37.20 -9.14 21.52
CA ALA A 159 -37.50 -10.50 21.91
C ALA A 159 -36.68 -10.94 23.15
N ILE A 160 -35.41 -10.55 23.21
CA ILE A 160 -34.56 -10.75 24.40
C ILE A 160 -35.11 -9.94 25.59
N GLN A 161 -35.47 -8.67 25.42
CA GLN A 161 -35.98 -7.84 26.53
C GLN A 161 -37.31 -8.35 27.09
N GLN A 162 -38.18 -8.87 26.23
CA GLN A 162 -39.51 -9.40 26.59
C GLN A 162 -39.51 -10.90 26.89
N ASP A 163 -38.33 -11.53 26.91
CA ASP A 163 -38.13 -12.95 27.15
C ASP A 163 -38.96 -13.87 26.23
N TRP A 164 -39.05 -13.47 24.96
CA TRP A 164 -39.71 -14.22 23.91
C TRP A 164 -38.80 -15.26 23.27
N GLN A 165 -39.37 -16.42 22.97
CA GLN A 165 -38.82 -17.39 22.04
C GLN A 165 -39.53 -17.24 20.69
N LEU A 166 -38.74 -17.06 19.63
CA LEU A 166 -39.23 -17.07 18.26
C LEU A 166 -38.96 -18.45 17.65
N ARG A 167 -39.99 -19.08 17.08
CA ARG A 167 -39.89 -20.36 16.39
C ARG A 167 -40.41 -20.26 14.97
N GLU A 168 -39.79 -20.99 14.05
CA GLU A 168 -40.23 -21.00 12.66
C GLU A 168 -41.67 -21.50 12.55
N CYS A 169 -42.48 -20.88 11.68
CA CYS A 169 -43.81 -21.40 11.33
C CYS A 169 -43.72 -22.54 10.29
N THR A 170 -42.87 -23.53 10.57
CA THR A 170 -42.63 -24.74 9.76
C THR A 170 -42.98 -25.99 10.58
N PRO A 171 -43.15 -27.17 9.98
CA PRO A 171 -43.40 -28.41 10.73
C PRO A 171 -42.32 -28.73 11.77
N GLU A 172 -41.08 -28.33 11.53
CA GLU A 172 -39.95 -28.57 12.44
C GLU A 172 -39.90 -27.58 13.62
N GLU A 173 -40.58 -26.43 13.51
CA GLU A 173 -40.67 -25.37 14.53
C GLU A 173 -39.32 -25.02 15.19
N LYS A 174 -38.27 -24.91 14.36
CA LYS A 174 -36.91 -24.62 14.85
C LYS A 174 -36.89 -23.29 15.61
N SER A 175 -36.23 -23.28 16.76
CA SER A 175 -36.09 -22.07 17.56
C SER A 175 -35.02 -21.16 16.95
N LEU A 176 -35.28 -19.86 16.95
CA LEU A 176 -34.26 -18.84 16.76
C LEU A 176 -33.36 -18.83 18.00
N GLU A 177 -32.06 -19.01 17.80
CA GLU A 177 -31.06 -19.12 18.86
C GLU A 177 -30.69 -17.74 19.43
N LEU A 178 -31.66 -17.03 20.01
CA LEU A 178 -31.43 -15.73 20.64
C LEU A 178 -30.50 -15.81 21.86
N ASN A 179 -30.36 -17.00 22.46
CA ASN A 179 -29.46 -17.24 23.59
C ASN A 179 -28.00 -17.02 23.23
N LEU A 180 -27.61 -17.13 21.95
CA LEU A 180 -26.24 -16.82 21.50
C LEU A 180 -25.82 -15.39 21.90
N LEU A 181 -26.76 -14.45 22.00
CA LEU A 181 -26.50 -13.06 22.41
C LEU A 181 -26.52 -12.85 23.93
N ARG A 182 -26.95 -13.86 24.71
CA ARG A 182 -27.04 -13.83 26.19
C ARG A 182 -25.96 -14.68 26.86
N ASP A 183 -25.54 -15.76 26.20
CA ASP A 183 -24.58 -16.71 26.73
C ASP A 183 -23.19 -16.06 26.86
N PRO A 184 -22.36 -16.50 27.83
CA PRO A 184 -20.99 -16.02 27.94
C PRO A 184 -20.24 -16.32 26.64
N PRO A 185 -19.35 -15.41 26.18
CA PRO A 185 -18.70 -15.54 24.89
C PRO A 185 -17.78 -16.77 24.85
N ASP A 186 -17.91 -17.56 23.78
CA ASP A 186 -17.00 -18.67 23.49
C ASP A 186 -15.66 -18.12 22.96
N LEU A 187 -14.59 -18.35 23.71
CA LEU A 187 -13.25 -17.87 23.34
C LEU A 187 -12.74 -18.49 22.04
N GLN A 188 -13.13 -19.72 21.68
CA GLN A 188 -12.71 -20.29 20.40
C GLN A 188 -13.33 -19.52 19.24
N ALA A 189 -14.65 -19.29 19.30
CA ALA A 189 -15.38 -18.54 18.29
C ALA A 189 -14.94 -17.07 18.19
N VAL A 190 -14.57 -16.43 19.31
CA VAL A 190 -14.11 -15.03 19.32
C VAL A 190 -12.77 -14.87 18.59
N TYR A 191 -11.85 -15.83 18.74
CA TYR A 191 -10.48 -15.75 18.26
C TYR A 191 -10.21 -16.57 16.98
N GLU A 192 -11.15 -17.40 16.51
CA GLU A 192 -11.02 -18.28 15.33
C GLU A 192 -10.45 -17.55 14.11
N ASP A 193 -10.93 -16.33 13.85
CA ASP A 193 -10.59 -15.55 12.68
C ASP A 193 -9.64 -14.38 12.96
N ILE A 194 -8.95 -14.35 14.11
CA ILE A 194 -8.18 -13.18 14.55
C ILE A 194 -7.15 -12.72 13.50
N ASP A 195 -6.38 -13.64 12.92
CA ASP A 195 -5.39 -13.32 11.88
C ASP A 195 -6.06 -13.18 10.48
N PHE A 196 -7.14 -13.92 10.23
CA PHE A 196 -7.90 -13.87 8.96
C PHE A 196 -8.62 -12.55 8.74
N PHE A 197 -9.14 -11.97 9.81
CA PHE A 197 -9.89 -10.72 9.79
C PHE A 197 -9.02 -9.55 9.31
N SER A 198 -7.79 -9.48 9.80
CA SER A 198 -6.88 -8.38 9.51
C SER A 198 -6.02 -8.60 8.28
N ALA A 199 -5.66 -9.84 7.92
CA ALA A 199 -4.68 -10.10 6.86
C ALA A 199 -5.04 -11.26 5.92
N ARG A 200 -6.25 -11.85 6.05
CA ARG A 200 -6.68 -13.07 5.33
C ARG A 200 -5.70 -14.25 5.45
N LEU A 201 -4.92 -14.27 6.53
CA LEU A 201 -4.13 -15.43 6.95
C LEU A 201 -5.06 -16.61 7.30
N PRO A 202 -4.57 -17.86 7.29
CA PRO A 202 -5.39 -19.02 7.63
C PRO A 202 -6.10 -18.86 8.99
N ARG A 203 -7.38 -19.26 9.05
CA ARG A 203 -8.14 -19.31 10.30
C ARG A 203 -7.52 -20.32 11.26
N LEU A 204 -7.72 -20.08 12.55
CA LEU A 204 -7.19 -20.96 13.59
C LEU A 204 -7.97 -22.27 13.63
N GLU A 205 -7.24 -23.38 13.56
CA GLU A 205 -7.81 -24.71 13.72
C GLU A 205 -8.06 -25.04 15.20
N ALA A 206 -8.98 -25.97 15.49
CA ALA A 206 -9.29 -26.40 16.86
C ALA A 206 -8.06 -26.84 17.68
N ALA A 207 -7.05 -27.43 17.00
CA ALA A 207 -5.79 -27.82 17.64
C ALA A 207 -5.01 -26.61 18.18
N GLN A 208 -5.13 -25.41 17.59
CA GLN A 208 -4.46 -24.20 18.07
C GLN A 208 -4.92 -23.80 19.47
N PHE A 209 -6.17 -24.14 19.83
CA PHE A 209 -6.75 -23.83 21.13
C PHE A 209 -6.46 -24.90 22.19
N THR A 210 -6.31 -26.15 21.77
CA THR A 210 -6.35 -27.32 22.67
C THR A 210 -5.02 -28.06 22.83
N ASP A 211 -4.13 -28.00 21.83
CA ASP A 211 -2.85 -28.72 21.84
C ASP A 211 -1.87 -28.13 22.88
N PRO A 212 -1.23 -28.96 23.73
CA PRO A 212 -0.29 -28.51 24.76
C PRO A 212 0.91 -27.71 24.24
N ASN A 213 1.33 -27.92 23.00
CA ASN A 213 2.46 -27.22 22.37
C ASN A 213 2.03 -25.99 21.56
N LYS A 214 0.71 -25.72 21.48
CA LYS A 214 0.13 -24.55 20.81
C LYS A 214 -0.47 -23.60 21.84
N GLY A 215 -1.48 -22.83 21.45
CA GLY A 215 -2.13 -21.79 22.24
C GLY A 215 -2.11 -20.43 21.54
N LEU A 216 -2.70 -19.43 22.19
CA LEU A 216 -2.81 -18.06 21.69
C LEU A 216 -1.91 -17.09 22.46
N TRP A 217 -1.26 -16.18 21.73
CA TRP A 217 -0.43 -15.11 22.31
C TRP A 217 -1.26 -14.11 23.12
N GLU A 218 -2.49 -13.83 22.66
CA GLU A 218 -3.42 -12.86 23.26
C GLU A 218 -3.95 -13.32 24.63
N LEU A 219 -3.91 -14.62 24.87
CA LEU A 219 -4.34 -15.24 26.13
C LEU A 219 -3.18 -15.37 27.14
N TRP A 220 -1.93 -15.04 26.76
CA TRP A 220 -0.79 -15.09 27.67
C TRP A 220 -0.93 -14.05 28.79
N GLY A 221 -0.81 -14.52 30.04
CA GLY A 221 -1.00 -13.70 31.24
C GLY A 221 -2.46 -13.48 31.66
N LYS A 222 -3.42 -14.21 31.07
CA LYS A 222 -4.83 -14.22 31.50
C LYS A 222 -5.09 -15.29 32.58
N ASP A 223 -6.24 -15.22 33.27
CA ASP A 223 -6.62 -16.14 34.35
C ASP A 223 -6.74 -17.60 33.87
N GLU A 224 -5.87 -18.48 34.37
CA GLU A 224 -5.81 -19.90 33.96
C GLU A 224 -7.09 -20.68 34.27
N GLY A 225 -7.85 -20.30 35.30
CA GLY A 225 -9.10 -20.96 35.67
C GLY A 225 -10.19 -20.73 34.61
N VAL A 226 -10.26 -19.51 34.08
CA VAL A 226 -11.14 -19.17 32.95
C VAL A 226 -10.74 -19.93 31.70
N LEU A 227 -9.45 -19.92 31.35
CA LEU A 227 -8.93 -20.61 30.17
C LEU A 227 -9.21 -22.12 30.21
N THR A 228 -9.01 -22.75 31.37
CA THR A 228 -9.28 -24.18 31.59
C THR A 228 -10.76 -24.49 31.44
N THR A 229 -11.64 -23.65 32.00
CA THR A 229 -13.10 -23.82 31.89
C THR A 229 -13.60 -23.70 30.45
N GLN A 230 -12.96 -22.85 29.66
CA GLN A 230 -13.25 -22.62 28.24
C GLN A 230 -12.51 -23.60 27.31
N GLY A 231 -11.66 -24.48 27.85
CA GLY A 231 -10.88 -25.44 27.06
C GLY A 231 -9.87 -24.82 26.09
N VAL A 232 -9.39 -23.60 26.38
CA VAL A 232 -8.41 -22.89 25.55
C VAL A 232 -7.06 -22.76 26.25
N ARG A 233 -5.98 -22.65 25.48
CA ARG A 233 -4.62 -22.51 25.99
C ARG A 233 -3.99 -21.18 25.58
N SER A 234 -3.26 -20.58 26.51
CA SER A 234 -2.37 -19.46 26.23
C SER A 234 -0.99 -19.94 25.79
N ARG A 235 -0.28 -19.12 25.00
CA ARG A 235 1.08 -19.39 24.52
C ARG A 235 1.97 -18.19 24.80
N ASN A 236 3.10 -18.38 25.51
CA ASN A 236 4.09 -17.32 25.67
C ASN A 236 4.72 -17.00 24.30
N PRO A 237 4.56 -15.77 23.76
CA PRO A 237 5.16 -15.41 22.48
C PRO A 237 6.69 -15.48 22.47
N ALA A 238 7.36 -15.33 23.63
CA ALA A 238 8.82 -15.43 23.72
C ALA A 238 9.35 -16.82 23.33
N LEU A 239 8.54 -17.87 23.53
CA LEU A 239 8.91 -19.23 23.16
C LEU A 239 8.72 -19.52 21.67
N ASP A 240 8.08 -18.61 20.92
CA ASP A 240 7.92 -18.69 19.46
C ASP A 240 8.91 -17.77 18.73
N VAL A 241 9.81 -17.08 19.45
CA VAL A 241 10.85 -16.24 18.86
C VAL A 241 11.85 -17.10 18.08
N ARG A 242 12.10 -16.71 16.84
CA ARG A 242 13.06 -17.32 15.93
C ARG A 242 14.36 -16.52 15.91
N ASP A 243 15.48 -17.22 15.99
CA ASP A 243 16.81 -16.63 15.81
C ASP A 243 17.17 -16.60 14.32
N CYS A 244 16.42 -15.78 13.58
CA CYS A 244 16.48 -15.68 12.13
C CYS A 244 16.51 -14.21 11.72
N ASN A 245 17.27 -13.90 10.67
CA ASN A 245 17.30 -12.57 10.08
C ASN A 245 16.18 -12.44 9.03
N VAL A 246 15.53 -11.28 9.00
CA VAL A 246 14.53 -10.92 7.99
C VAL A 246 15.07 -9.78 7.14
N ALA A 247 15.20 -9.99 5.84
CA ALA A 247 15.53 -8.95 4.89
C ALA A 247 14.25 -8.41 4.23
N ILE A 248 14.09 -7.10 4.18
CA ILE A 248 12.98 -6.41 3.53
C ILE A 248 13.55 -5.43 2.52
N ASP A 249 13.36 -5.74 1.24
CA ASP A 249 13.58 -4.79 0.16
C ASP A 249 12.28 -4.01 -0.08
N PHE A 250 12.21 -2.78 0.45
CA PHE A 250 11.07 -1.88 0.32
C PHE A 250 11.17 -1.07 -0.98
N GLY A 251 10.76 -1.67 -2.10
CA GLY A 251 10.77 -1.03 -3.41
C GLY A 251 9.55 -0.15 -3.68
N THR A 252 9.68 0.76 -4.66
CA THR A 252 8.60 1.69 -5.08
C THR A 252 7.35 0.96 -5.58
N SER A 253 7.52 -0.09 -6.39
CA SER A 253 6.40 -0.82 -7.01
C SER A 253 6.09 -2.14 -6.30
N SER A 254 7.12 -2.82 -5.78
CA SER A 254 6.99 -4.09 -5.08
C SER A 254 7.99 -4.17 -3.92
N THR A 255 7.61 -4.90 -2.88
CA THR A 255 8.40 -5.22 -1.71
C THR A 255 8.72 -6.72 -1.71
N VAL A 256 9.98 -7.07 -1.47
CA VAL A 256 10.40 -8.47 -1.31
C VAL A 256 10.81 -8.70 0.13
N VAL A 257 10.34 -9.80 0.70
CA VAL A 257 10.69 -10.23 2.05
C VAL A 257 11.39 -11.58 1.97
N ALA A 258 12.59 -11.66 2.52
CA ALA A 258 13.38 -12.88 2.60
C ALA A 258 13.68 -13.23 4.07
N LEU A 259 13.66 -14.51 4.37
CA LEU A 259 13.96 -15.09 5.68
C LEU A 259 15.19 -15.98 5.56
N ASP A 260 16.07 -15.89 6.54
CA ASP A 260 17.11 -16.90 6.75
C ASP A 260 16.61 -17.99 7.71
N ASP A 261 16.60 -19.24 7.24
CA ASP A 261 16.24 -20.42 8.03
C ASP A 261 17.36 -21.47 7.94
N ASN A 262 18.32 -21.38 8.87
CA ASN A 262 19.50 -22.25 8.93
C ASN A 262 20.29 -22.25 7.61
N ASP A 263 20.72 -21.07 7.15
CA ASP A 263 21.46 -20.84 5.90
C ASP A 263 20.66 -21.16 4.63
N GLN A 264 19.35 -21.41 4.76
CA GLN A 264 18.43 -21.54 3.63
C GLN A 264 17.59 -20.27 3.50
N HIS A 265 17.86 -19.50 2.46
CA HIS A 265 17.09 -18.28 2.17
C HIS A 265 15.73 -18.62 1.55
N LYS A 266 14.65 -18.09 2.14
CA LYS A 266 13.27 -18.30 1.70
C LYS A 266 12.58 -16.98 1.45
N LEU A 267 11.80 -16.89 0.38
CA LEU A 267 10.98 -15.72 0.09
C LEU A 267 9.59 -15.86 0.71
N LEU A 268 8.98 -14.73 1.09
CA LEU A 268 7.66 -14.67 1.71
C LEU A 268 6.62 -13.99 0.80
N ARG A 269 5.46 -14.63 0.67
CA ARG A 269 4.26 -14.08 0.01
C ARG A 269 3.39 -13.32 1.01
N VAL A 270 2.92 -12.14 0.65
CA VAL A 270 2.13 -11.22 1.48
C VAL A 270 0.83 -10.85 0.79
N GLY A 271 -0.30 -11.06 1.46
CA GLY A 271 -1.62 -10.61 0.97
C GLY A 271 -2.15 -11.41 -0.22
N VAL A 272 -1.70 -12.66 -0.38
CA VAL A 272 -2.23 -13.59 -1.39
C VAL A 272 -3.65 -14.03 -1.05
N SER A 273 -4.48 -14.21 -2.07
CA SER A 273 -5.90 -14.56 -1.91
C SER A 273 -6.14 -16.02 -1.54
N ASN A 274 -5.22 -16.92 -1.89
CA ASN A 274 -5.33 -18.35 -1.61
C ASN A 274 -3.96 -18.99 -1.34
N TYR A 275 -3.67 -19.28 -0.07
CA TYR A 275 -2.43 -19.97 0.34
C TYR A 275 -2.35 -21.44 -0.13
N TRP A 276 -3.47 -22.02 -0.58
CA TRP A 276 -3.53 -23.39 -1.11
C TRP A 276 -3.31 -23.47 -2.61
N ALA A 277 -3.29 -22.34 -3.32
CA ALA A 277 -2.93 -22.32 -4.73
C ALA A 277 -1.43 -22.60 -4.91
N GLN A 278 -1.08 -23.27 -6.01
CA GLN A 278 0.32 -23.50 -6.39
C GLN A 278 1.05 -22.16 -6.44
N GLU A 279 2.19 -22.09 -5.74
CA GLU A 279 3.04 -20.93 -5.70
C GLU A 279 3.59 -20.59 -7.08
N ARG A 280 3.66 -19.29 -7.36
CA ARG A 280 4.30 -18.75 -8.56
C ARG A 280 5.40 -17.77 -8.14
N PRO A 281 6.46 -17.61 -8.94
CA PRO A 281 7.53 -16.65 -8.62
C PRO A 281 7.02 -15.22 -8.42
N GLU A 282 6.03 -14.76 -9.20
CA GLU A 282 5.44 -13.42 -9.02
C GLU A 282 4.78 -13.22 -7.65
N ASP A 283 4.35 -14.30 -6.99
CA ASP A 283 3.68 -14.18 -5.69
C ASP A 283 4.65 -13.70 -4.59
N TYR A 284 5.97 -13.85 -4.79
CA TYR A 284 7.01 -13.36 -3.87
C TYR A 284 7.39 -11.89 -4.09
N GLU A 285 6.88 -11.28 -5.16
CA GLU A 285 7.04 -9.86 -5.48
C GLU A 285 5.81 -9.09 -4.99
N ASN A 286 5.76 -8.78 -3.69
CA ASN A 286 4.56 -8.25 -3.04
C ASN A 286 4.30 -6.80 -3.47
N PRO A 287 3.19 -6.43 -4.14
CA PRO A 287 2.95 -5.05 -4.54
C PRO A 287 3.00 -4.06 -3.37
N THR A 288 3.69 -2.92 -3.54
CA THR A 288 3.80 -1.86 -2.50
C THR A 288 2.58 -0.96 -2.55
N LEU A 289 1.42 -1.52 -2.22
CA LEU A 289 0.10 -0.96 -2.55
C LEU A 289 -0.87 -1.06 -1.36
N LEU A 290 -1.67 0.00 -1.15
CA LEU A 290 -2.82 0.00 -0.26
C LEU A 290 -4.10 0.42 -1.00
N GLU A 291 -5.21 -0.26 -0.72
CA GLU A 291 -6.56 0.09 -1.20
C GLU A 291 -7.44 0.47 -0.01
N PHE A 292 -8.00 1.68 -0.01
CA PHE A 292 -8.82 2.22 1.08
C PHE A 292 -10.31 2.10 0.78
N ILE A 293 -11.00 1.25 1.54
CA ILE A 293 -12.43 0.96 1.35
C ILE A 293 -13.29 1.78 2.32
N ASP A 294 -12.87 1.83 3.59
CA ASP A 294 -13.44 2.65 4.66
C ASP A 294 -12.30 3.28 5.45
N PHE A 295 -11.96 4.52 5.14
CA PHE A 295 -10.83 5.19 5.78
C PHE A 295 -11.13 5.55 7.24
N ASN A 296 -12.38 5.93 7.54
CA ASN A 296 -12.78 6.27 8.91
C ASN A 296 -12.83 5.03 9.80
N GLY A 297 -13.38 3.92 9.29
CA GLY A 297 -13.36 2.62 9.96
C GLY A 297 -11.94 2.11 10.18
N LEU A 298 -11.04 2.29 9.21
CA LEU A 298 -9.61 2.03 9.37
C LEU A 298 -9.04 2.87 10.51
N LEU A 299 -9.21 4.19 10.48
CA LEU A 299 -8.57 5.09 11.44
C LEU A 299 -9.04 4.82 12.87
N ALA A 300 -10.33 4.57 13.06
CA ALA A 300 -10.91 4.23 14.36
C ALA A 300 -10.30 2.96 14.95
N ALA A 301 -10.13 1.90 14.15
CA ALA A 301 -9.48 0.66 14.58
C ALA A 301 -7.95 0.82 14.75
N TRP A 302 -7.31 1.58 13.86
CA TRP A 302 -5.88 1.82 13.90
C TRP A 302 -5.44 2.64 15.12
N GLN A 303 -6.32 3.51 15.63
CA GLN A 303 -6.03 4.34 16.81
C GLN A 303 -6.55 3.76 18.12
N SER A 304 -7.24 2.60 18.11
CA SER A 304 -7.82 2.02 19.33
C SER A 304 -6.79 1.39 20.25
N GLU A 305 -5.79 0.71 19.69
CA GLU A 305 -4.77 -0.02 20.44
C GLU A 305 -3.43 -0.03 19.71
N ALA A 306 -2.33 -0.01 20.48
CA ALA A 306 -1.00 0.05 19.92
C ALA A 306 -0.58 -1.28 19.26
N PHE A 307 -0.93 -2.43 19.85
CA PHE A 307 -0.48 -3.74 19.40
C PHE A 307 -1.64 -4.54 18.82
N ARG A 308 -1.42 -5.16 17.65
CA ARG A 308 -2.39 -5.95 16.88
C ARG A 308 -3.80 -5.31 16.83
N PRO A 309 -3.91 -4.03 16.40
CA PRO A 309 -5.21 -3.39 16.27
C PRO A 309 -6.16 -4.19 15.38
N SER A 310 -7.44 -4.19 15.76
CA SER A 310 -8.50 -4.89 15.04
C SER A 310 -8.92 -4.17 13.73
N VAL A 311 -7.95 -3.85 12.87
CA VAL A 311 -8.18 -3.30 11.53
C VAL A 311 -8.76 -4.39 10.64
N SER A 312 -9.90 -4.11 10.00
CA SER A 312 -10.56 -5.04 9.08
C SER A 312 -9.93 -5.01 7.69
N TRP A 313 -9.77 -6.19 7.08
CA TRP A 313 -9.44 -6.33 5.65
C TRP A 313 -10.48 -5.69 4.73
N ASP A 314 -11.70 -5.46 5.23
CA ASP A 314 -12.77 -4.80 4.49
C ASP A 314 -12.79 -3.28 4.70
N HIS A 315 -11.89 -2.74 5.54
CA HIS A 315 -11.61 -1.29 5.61
C HIS A 315 -10.41 -0.90 4.74
N VAL A 316 -9.39 -1.76 4.67
CA VAL A 316 -8.18 -1.54 3.86
C VAL A 316 -7.58 -2.88 3.44
N ARG A 317 -7.09 -2.93 2.20
CA ARG A 317 -6.37 -4.09 1.65
C ARG A 317 -4.95 -3.72 1.26
N CYS A 318 -4.07 -4.71 1.22
CA CYS A 318 -2.66 -4.51 0.84
C CYS A 318 -2.21 -5.51 -0.24
N SER A 319 -1.13 -5.16 -0.94
CA SER A 319 -0.36 -6.09 -1.78
C SER A 319 -1.20 -6.74 -2.91
N HIS A 320 -1.06 -8.04 -3.13
CA HIS A 320 -1.67 -8.78 -4.25
C HIS A 320 -3.19 -8.61 -4.33
N ALA A 321 -3.90 -8.64 -3.20
CA ALA A 321 -5.35 -8.44 -3.18
C ALA A 321 -5.76 -7.05 -3.70
N ALA A 322 -5.07 -6.00 -3.24
CA ALA A 322 -5.32 -4.64 -3.70
C ALA A 322 -4.95 -4.49 -5.19
N LEU A 323 -3.87 -5.12 -5.64
CA LEU A 323 -3.42 -5.04 -7.04
C LEU A 323 -4.37 -5.77 -7.98
N GLN A 324 -4.85 -6.95 -7.58
CA GLN A 324 -5.84 -7.69 -8.34
C GLN A 324 -7.11 -6.87 -8.52
N ASN A 325 -7.65 -6.32 -7.43
CA ASN A 325 -8.85 -5.49 -7.51
C ASN A 325 -8.62 -4.22 -8.37
N PHE A 326 -7.44 -3.60 -8.28
CA PHE A 326 -7.06 -2.47 -9.11
C PHE A 326 -6.99 -2.85 -10.60
N ARG A 327 -6.40 -4.00 -10.95
CA ARG A 327 -6.31 -4.49 -12.33
C ARG A 327 -7.68 -4.81 -12.92
N ASP A 328 -8.52 -5.49 -12.15
CA ASP A 328 -9.87 -5.88 -12.56
C ASP A 328 -10.77 -4.66 -12.80
N ASN A 329 -10.48 -3.53 -12.13
CA ASN A 329 -11.24 -2.29 -12.19
C ASN A 329 -10.40 -1.09 -12.65
N LYS A 330 -9.36 -1.30 -13.47
CA LYS A 330 -8.41 -0.25 -13.91
C LYS A 330 -9.05 0.91 -14.70
N GLY A 331 -10.29 0.73 -15.14
CA GLY A 331 -11.10 1.74 -15.81
C GLY A 331 -12.08 2.49 -14.91
N ASP A 332 -12.15 2.18 -13.61
CA ASP A 332 -13.03 2.87 -12.66
C ASP A 332 -12.28 3.98 -11.89
N PRO A 333 -12.59 5.26 -12.14
CA PRO A 333 -11.97 6.37 -11.42
C PRO A 333 -12.04 6.26 -9.90
N ARG A 334 -13.12 5.68 -9.35
CA ARG A 334 -13.25 5.51 -7.88
C ARG A 334 -12.23 4.51 -7.34
N MET A 335 -12.02 3.40 -8.05
CA MET A 335 -11.01 2.41 -7.67
C MET A 335 -9.61 3.04 -7.65
N VAL A 336 -9.28 3.78 -8.71
CA VAL A 336 -7.98 4.47 -8.84
C VAL A 336 -7.78 5.50 -7.72
N ALA A 337 -8.78 6.32 -7.43
CA ALA A 337 -8.73 7.34 -6.38
C ALA A 337 -8.55 6.76 -4.96
N SER A 338 -8.99 5.52 -4.74
CA SER A 338 -8.88 4.79 -3.48
C SER A 338 -7.59 3.99 -3.29
N THR A 339 -6.72 4.00 -4.29
CA THR A 339 -5.53 3.14 -4.34
C THR A 339 -4.25 3.96 -4.22
N LEU A 340 -3.44 3.67 -3.19
CA LEU A 340 -2.14 4.29 -2.96
C LEU A 340 -1.01 3.33 -3.35
N ALA A 341 -0.45 3.51 -4.55
CA ALA A 341 0.60 2.64 -5.11
C ALA A 341 2.05 3.16 -4.92
N LYS A 342 2.27 4.48 -4.91
CA LYS A 342 3.62 5.08 -4.82
C LYS A 342 3.97 5.47 -3.38
N ILE A 343 3.83 4.55 -2.41
CA ILE A 343 4.01 4.83 -0.97
C ILE A 343 5.42 5.34 -0.66
N LYS A 344 6.46 4.73 -1.27
CA LYS A 344 7.87 5.15 -1.12
C LYS A 344 8.10 6.59 -1.62
N HIS A 345 7.42 7.01 -2.71
CA HIS A 345 7.51 8.38 -3.21
C HIS A 345 6.77 9.39 -2.35
N TRP A 346 5.68 8.99 -1.67
CA TRP A 346 5.00 9.87 -0.71
C TRP A 346 5.95 10.29 0.43
N ALA A 347 6.83 9.40 0.89
CA ALA A 347 7.84 9.72 1.91
C ALA A 347 8.88 10.77 1.47
N LEU A 348 9.12 10.88 0.16
CA LEU A 348 10.04 11.87 -0.41
C LEU A 348 9.40 13.27 -0.59
N ARG A 349 8.07 13.39 -0.45
CA ARG A 349 7.38 14.65 -0.66
C ARG A 349 7.52 15.58 0.55
N GLU A 350 8.15 16.73 0.34
CA GLU A 350 8.27 17.77 1.36
C GLU A 350 7.01 18.65 1.50
N SER A 351 6.95 19.44 2.57
CA SER A 351 5.85 20.35 2.93
C SER A 351 5.48 21.40 1.88
N LYS A 352 6.36 21.69 0.91
CA LYS A 352 6.12 22.67 -0.18
C LYS A 352 5.56 22.04 -1.46
N THR A 353 5.47 20.71 -1.54
CA THR A 353 4.83 20.00 -2.67
C THR A 353 3.34 19.80 -2.43
N ALA A 354 2.56 19.59 -3.50
CA ALA A 354 1.15 19.26 -3.37
C ALA A 354 0.97 17.97 -2.54
N ARG A 355 0.21 18.08 -1.44
CA ARG A 355 -0.06 16.95 -0.55
C ARG A 355 -0.83 15.86 -1.30
N VAL A 356 -0.48 14.61 -1.01
CA VAL A 356 -1.17 13.45 -1.58
C VAL A 356 -2.58 13.39 -1.01
N ARG A 357 -3.57 13.26 -1.90
CA ARG A 357 -4.99 13.09 -1.56
C ARG A 357 -5.46 11.74 -2.09
N LEU A 358 -6.27 11.05 -1.30
CA LEU A 358 -6.91 9.78 -1.66
C LEU A 358 -8.37 9.81 -1.21
N SER A 359 -9.24 9.10 -1.91
CA SER A 359 -10.66 9.01 -1.54
C SER A 359 -11.06 7.57 -1.28
N ASP A 360 -11.80 7.30 -0.21
CA ASP A 360 -12.26 5.94 0.07
C ASP A 360 -13.39 5.47 -0.87
N GLN A 361 -13.85 4.22 -0.73
CA GLN A 361 -14.88 3.64 -1.58
C GLN A 361 -16.31 3.76 -1.02
N GLN A 362 -16.52 4.52 0.07
CA GLN A 362 -17.83 4.65 0.71
C GLN A 362 -18.90 5.23 -0.25
N LYS A 363 -20.17 4.91 0.01
CA LYS A 363 -21.33 5.34 -0.80
C LYS A 363 -22.23 6.28 0.01
N PRO A 364 -22.89 7.29 -0.62
CA PRO A 364 -23.00 7.54 -2.08
C PRO A 364 -21.76 8.20 -2.72
N GLN A 365 -20.95 8.93 -1.94
CA GLN A 365 -19.69 9.54 -2.34
C GLN A 365 -18.58 9.11 -1.37
N GLY A 366 -17.38 8.84 -1.89
CA GLY A 366 -16.21 8.57 -1.06
C GLY A 366 -15.74 9.84 -0.35
N VAL A 367 -15.08 9.68 0.79
CA VAL A 367 -14.52 10.81 1.55
C VAL A 367 -13.07 11.03 1.13
N GLU A 368 -12.72 12.26 0.80
CA GLU A 368 -11.35 12.64 0.46
C GLU A 368 -10.52 12.86 1.73
N HIS A 369 -9.32 12.30 1.74
CA HIS A 369 -8.35 12.37 2.83
C HIS A 369 -7.02 12.93 2.31
N GLU A 370 -6.56 14.00 2.93
CA GLU A 370 -5.24 14.57 2.68
C GLU A 370 -4.21 13.93 3.62
N LEU A 371 -3.15 13.36 3.05
CA LEU A 371 -2.06 12.77 3.82
C LEU A 371 -1.11 13.84 4.33
N ALA A 372 -0.78 13.77 5.63
CA ALA A 372 0.25 14.59 6.25
C ALA A 372 1.63 14.25 5.68
N THR A 373 2.61 15.14 5.88
CA THR A 373 4.01 14.85 5.60
C THR A 373 4.55 13.81 6.58
N LEU A 374 5.46 12.96 6.12
CA LEU A 374 6.08 11.94 6.95
C LEU A 374 6.85 12.58 8.13
N THR A 375 6.58 12.10 9.35
CA THR A 375 7.19 12.59 10.59
C THR A 375 8.06 11.52 11.24
N LEU A 376 9.21 11.91 11.79
CA LEU A 376 10.09 11.00 12.52
C LEU A 376 9.49 10.65 13.89
N ARG A 377 8.98 9.42 14.05
CA ARG A 377 8.43 8.90 15.31
C ARG A 377 9.05 7.55 15.65
N ASN A 378 10.14 7.52 16.41
CA ASN A 378 10.73 6.26 16.84
C ASN A 378 10.03 5.72 18.10
N PRO A 379 9.83 4.39 18.21
CA PRO A 379 9.47 3.78 19.49
C PRO A 379 10.65 3.93 20.48
N VAL A 380 10.34 4.11 21.75
CA VAL A 380 11.36 4.21 22.81
C VAL A 380 11.64 2.81 23.34
N ARG A 381 12.90 2.38 23.28
CA ARG A 381 13.32 1.05 23.75
C ARG A 381 12.95 0.87 25.23
N GLY A 382 12.29 -0.23 25.55
CA GLY A 382 11.86 -0.56 26.91
C GLY A 382 10.60 0.17 27.40
N GLN A 383 9.98 1.01 26.57
CA GLN A 383 8.66 1.60 26.85
C GLN A 383 7.59 0.97 25.96
N GLN A 384 6.40 0.75 26.53
CA GLN A 384 5.26 0.34 25.71
C GLN A 384 4.88 1.47 24.74
N MET A 385 4.62 1.08 23.50
CA MET A 385 4.12 2.01 22.49
C MET A 385 2.71 2.46 22.85
N SER A 386 2.43 3.75 22.65
CA SER A 386 1.09 4.32 22.70
C SER A 386 0.68 4.86 21.33
N VAL A 387 -0.64 5.00 21.16
CA VAL A 387 -1.27 5.62 20.01
C VAL A 387 -2.20 6.73 20.48
N SER A 388 -2.31 7.79 19.69
CA SER A 388 -3.17 8.94 19.96
C SER A 388 -4.03 9.27 18.74
N PRO A 389 -5.27 9.76 18.92
CA PRO A 389 -6.05 10.30 17.82
C PRO A 389 -5.40 11.50 17.11
N GLN A 390 -4.43 12.18 17.76
CA GLN A 390 -3.66 13.27 17.16
C GLN A 390 -2.46 12.79 16.34
N ASP A 391 -2.14 11.50 16.38
CA ASP A 391 -1.07 10.94 15.57
C ASP A 391 -1.40 11.05 14.08
N PRO A 392 -0.51 11.65 13.25
CA PRO A 392 -0.72 11.64 11.81
C PRO A 392 -0.77 10.21 11.27
N PHE A 393 -1.69 9.97 10.33
CA PHE A 393 -1.79 8.71 9.63
C PHE A 393 -0.55 8.51 8.74
N ASP A 394 0.09 7.36 8.90
CA ASP A 394 1.32 6.99 8.19
C ASP A 394 1.06 5.69 7.39
N PRO A 395 0.93 5.78 6.06
CA PRO A 395 0.73 4.60 5.22
C PRO A 395 1.93 3.63 5.21
N ILE A 396 3.16 4.09 5.50
CA ILE A 396 4.32 3.21 5.63
C ILE A 396 4.22 2.40 6.93
N GLU A 397 3.82 3.03 8.03
CA GLU A 397 3.56 2.32 9.30
C GLU A 397 2.48 1.24 9.12
N LEU A 398 1.38 1.56 8.43
CA LEU A 398 0.31 0.60 8.13
C LEU A 398 0.80 -0.55 7.23
N TYR A 399 1.55 -0.24 6.17
CA TYR A 399 2.10 -1.25 5.28
C TYR A 399 3.09 -2.18 6.00
N ALA A 400 3.98 -1.63 6.82
CA ALA A 400 4.91 -2.40 7.63
C ALA A 400 4.19 -3.27 8.68
N TRP A 401 3.03 -2.83 9.19
CA TRP A 401 2.17 -3.65 10.04
C TRP A 401 1.58 -4.86 9.30
N PHE A 402 1.09 -4.67 8.06
CA PHE A 402 0.65 -5.79 7.22
C PHE A 402 1.77 -6.79 6.93
N LEU A 403 2.97 -6.30 6.60
CA LEU A 403 4.17 -7.13 6.47
C LEU A 403 4.45 -7.89 7.77
N GLY A 404 4.43 -7.18 8.90
CA GLY A 404 4.66 -7.74 10.23
C GLY A 404 3.68 -8.86 10.59
N LEU A 405 2.39 -8.73 10.25
CA LEU A 405 1.41 -9.81 10.48
C LEU A 405 1.72 -11.05 9.64
N ASN A 406 2.16 -10.87 8.40
CA ASN A 406 2.52 -11.97 7.51
C ASN A 406 3.85 -12.63 7.91
N ILE A 407 4.85 -11.85 8.31
CA ILE A 407 6.14 -12.34 8.79
C ILE A 407 5.94 -13.10 10.11
N ASN A 408 5.31 -12.46 11.09
CA ASN A 408 5.09 -12.97 12.45
C ASN A 408 3.79 -13.76 12.57
N TRP A 409 3.60 -14.74 11.71
CA TRP A 409 2.43 -15.62 11.75
C TRP A 409 2.69 -16.84 12.64
N ARG A 410 1.65 -17.30 13.35
CA ARG A 410 1.73 -18.38 14.36
C ARG A 410 2.43 -19.65 13.88
N GLY A 411 2.24 -20.05 12.61
CA GLY A 411 2.90 -21.22 12.05
C GLY A 411 4.40 -21.03 11.76
N ARG A 412 4.87 -19.78 11.65
CA ARG A 412 6.29 -19.43 11.43
C ARG A 412 6.97 -19.09 12.76
N GLY A 413 6.28 -18.37 13.64
CA GLY A 413 6.81 -17.85 14.90
C GLY A 413 6.96 -16.32 14.85
N VAL A 414 7.82 -15.79 15.70
CA VAL A 414 8.07 -14.35 15.86
C VAL A 414 9.52 -14.02 15.51
N PHE A 415 9.72 -12.98 14.70
CA PHE A 415 11.02 -12.48 14.28
C PHE A 415 11.28 -11.12 14.93
N LEU A 416 12.54 -10.86 15.26
CA LEU A 416 12.95 -9.62 15.94
C LEU A 416 14.03 -8.85 15.20
N ARG A 417 14.75 -9.45 14.24
CA ARG A 417 15.84 -8.80 13.51
C ARG A 417 15.43 -8.54 12.07
N TYR A 418 15.22 -7.27 11.76
CA TYR A 418 14.78 -6.82 10.44
C TYR A 418 15.84 -5.92 9.82
N TYR A 419 16.18 -6.20 8.57
CA TYR A 419 17.19 -5.47 7.82
C TYR A 419 16.60 -4.95 6.52
N MET A 420 16.94 -3.72 6.19
CA MET A 420 16.42 -3.01 5.02
C MET A 420 17.54 -2.48 4.13
N THR A 421 17.20 -2.27 2.87
CA THR A 421 18.01 -1.53 1.89
C THR A 421 17.37 -0.18 1.59
N PHE A 422 18.20 0.77 1.16
CA PHE A 422 17.75 2.04 0.61
C PHE A 422 18.56 2.41 -0.64
N PRO A 423 17.99 3.26 -1.54
CA PRO A 423 18.76 3.83 -2.63
C PRO A 423 19.88 4.72 -2.09
N VAL A 424 20.99 4.80 -2.82
CA VAL A 424 22.19 5.53 -2.38
C VAL A 424 21.90 7.03 -2.26
N GLY A 425 21.09 7.59 -3.16
CA GLY A 425 20.77 9.01 -3.20
C GLY A 425 19.78 9.53 -2.15
N TYR A 426 19.25 8.66 -1.27
CA TYR A 426 18.27 9.10 -0.28
C TYR A 426 18.92 9.87 0.88
N PRO A 427 18.41 11.08 1.23
CA PRO A 427 18.87 11.82 2.41
C PRO A 427 18.68 11.01 3.70
N ARG A 428 19.58 11.19 4.68
CA ARG A 428 19.55 10.46 5.94
C ARG A 428 18.24 10.69 6.71
N ASP A 429 17.73 11.92 6.72
CA ASP A 429 16.51 12.26 7.43
C ASP A 429 15.27 11.51 6.90
N VAL A 430 15.21 11.28 5.57
CA VAL A 430 14.16 10.49 4.93
C VAL A 430 14.31 9.01 5.30
N LYS A 431 15.53 8.46 5.24
CA LYS A 431 15.80 7.07 5.64
C LYS A 431 15.39 6.82 7.10
N ASP A 432 15.79 7.71 8.00
CA ASP A 432 15.45 7.63 9.42
C ASP A 432 13.94 7.67 9.68
N LYS A 433 13.21 8.51 8.93
CA LYS A 433 11.73 8.56 9.00
C LYS A 433 11.10 7.25 8.54
N ILE A 434 11.54 6.70 7.39
CA ILE A 434 11.02 5.42 6.87
C ILE A 434 11.33 4.28 7.84
N LEU A 435 12.57 4.20 8.35
CA LEU A 435 12.98 3.23 9.36
C LEU A 435 12.11 3.34 10.62
N ALA A 436 11.80 4.56 11.08
CA ALA A 436 10.92 4.77 12.22
C ALA A 436 9.50 4.25 11.98
N SER A 437 8.93 4.50 10.79
CA SER A 437 7.62 3.95 10.38
C SER A 437 7.64 2.42 10.34
N PHE A 438 8.70 1.81 9.80
CA PHE A 438 8.87 0.35 9.80
C PHE A 438 9.03 -0.23 11.21
N ARG A 439 9.86 0.39 12.07
CA ARG A 439 9.99 0.01 13.48
C ARG A 439 8.63 0.01 14.18
N ARG A 440 7.84 1.06 13.98
CA ARG A 440 6.48 1.15 14.53
C ARG A 440 5.60 0.06 13.95
N GLY A 441 5.43 -0.03 12.65
CA GLY A 441 4.51 -0.99 12.01
C GLY A 441 4.82 -2.44 12.37
N LEU A 442 6.09 -2.85 12.27
CA LEU A 442 6.53 -4.21 12.65
C LEU A 442 6.32 -4.47 14.14
N LEU A 443 6.64 -3.52 15.01
CA LEU A 443 6.40 -3.66 16.45
C LEU A 443 4.90 -3.75 16.78
N ARG A 444 4.05 -3.00 16.09
CA ARG A 444 2.58 -3.05 16.25
C ARG A 444 1.99 -4.39 15.79
N ALA A 445 2.69 -5.15 14.95
CA ALA A 445 2.23 -6.49 14.55
C ALA A 445 2.55 -7.58 15.59
N LEU A 446 3.45 -7.30 16.54
CA LEU A 446 3.85 -8.23 17.59
C LEU A 446 2.84 -8.28 18.75
N PRO A 447 2.79 -9.39 19.52
CA PRO A 447 2.02 -9.46 20.76
C PRO A 447 2.51 -8.45 21.80
N ALA A 448 1.59 -7.73 22.44
CA ALA A 448 1.92 -6.73 23.46
C ALA A 448 2.73 -7.32 24.63
N SER A 449 2.45 -8.56 25.02
CA SER A 449 3.13 -9.26 26.12
C SER A 449 4.61 -9.54 25.83
N LEU A 450 5.00 -9.63 24.56
CA LEU A 450 6.39 -9.88 24.18
C LEU A 450 7.32 -8.72 24.54
N VAL A 451 6.82 -7.47 24.56
CA VAL A 451 7.62 -6.27 24.83
C VAL A 451 8.27 -6.30 26.22
N SER A 452 7.65 -7.00 27.16
CA SER A 452 8.14 -7.17 28.53
C SER A 452 9.08 -8.37 28.70
N GLU A 453 9.25 -9.20 27.68
CA GLU A 453 10.07 -10.41 27.72
C GLU A 453 11.54 -10.10 27.40
N PRO A 454 12.52 -10.77 28.03
CA PRO A 454 13.95 -10.52 27.76
C PRO A 454 14.35 -10.69 26.30
N ALA A 455 13.69 -11.61 25.58
CA ALA A 455 13.92 -11.85 24.15
C ALA A 455 13.72 -10.59 23.30
N PHE A 456 12.84 -9.68 23.72
CA PHE A 456 12.56 -8.43 23.00
C PHE A 456 13.77 -7.50 22.89
N ALA A 457 14.79 -7.67 23.73
CA ALA A 457 16.04 -6.92 23.63
C ALA A 457 16.72 -7.05 22.25
N GLN A 458 16.39 -8.10 21.49
CA GLN A 458 16.89 -8.37 20.14
C GLN A 458 16.15 -7.60 19.04
N PHE A 459 15.02 -6.93 19.35
CA PHE A 459 14.24 -6.21 18.34
C PHE A 459 15.06 -5.08 17.71
N CYS A 460 15.32 -5.19 16.40
CA CYS A 460 15.99 -4.16 15.63
C CYS A 460 15.40 -4.06 14.21
N VAL A 461 15.40 -2.84 13.68
CA VAL A 461 15.10 -2.55 12.28
C VAL A 461 16.15 -1.56 11.81
N GLU A 462 17.01 -1.97 10.88
CA GLU A 462 18.23 -1.25 10.52
C GLU A 462 18.48 -1.30 9.02
N GLU A 463 19.05 -0.23 8.47
CA GLU A 463 19.66 -0.25 7.14
C GLU A 463 20.95 -1.08 7.19
N ARG A 464 21.17 -1.97 6.22
CA ARG A 464 22.38 -2.80 6.15
C ARG A 464 23.27 -2.54 4.95
N ALA A 465 22.68 -2.25 3.80
CA ALA A 465 23.40 -1.97 2.57
C ALA A 465 22.55 -1.14 1.62
N SER A 466 23.19 -0.60 0.58
CA SER A 466 22.46 -0.03 -0.55
C SER A 466 21.81 -1.14 -1.39
N GLU A 467 20.71 -0.81 -2.08
CA GLU A 467 20.02 -1.74 -2.99
C GLU A 467 20.98 -2.36 -4.04
N PRO A 468 21.84 -1.59 -4.73
CA PRO A 468 22.78 -2.15 -5.72
C PRO A 468 23.86 -3.05 -5.11
N ALA A 469 24.38 -2.72 -3.93
CA ALA A 469 25.40 -3.53 -3.26
C ALA A 469 24.84 -4.88 -2.81
N ALA A 470 23.61 -4.87 -2.26
CA ALA A 470 22.90 -6.10 -1.93
C ALA A 470 22.64 -6.94 -3.19
N TYR A 471 22.22 -6.32 -4.31
CA TYR A 471 22.04 -7.04 -5.57
C TYR A 471 23.34 -7.68 -6.08
N ALA A 472 24.45 -6.94 -6.11
CA ALA A 472 25.76 -7.46 -6.51
C ALA A 472 26.17 -8.66 -5.65
N ALA A 473 25.98 -8.55 -4.32
CA ALA A 473 26.23 -9.64 -3.39
C ALA A 473 25.33 -10.85 -3.67
N ALA A 474 24.11 -10.72 -4.21
CA ALA A 474 23.30 -11.89 -4.58
C ALA A 474 23.74 -12.55 -5.90
N VAL A 475 24.16 -11.73 -6.87
CA VAL A 475 24.31 -12.15 -8.27
C VAL A 475 25.71 -12.66 -8.59
N MET A 476 26.76 -12.11 -8.00
CA MET A 476 28.15 -12.47 -8.36
C MET A 476 28.42 -13.99 -8.30
N PRO A 477 28.09 -14.72 -7.22
CA PRO A 477 28.31 -16.17 -7.21
C PRO A 477 27.41 -16.95 -8.16
N ARG A 478 26.21 -16.44 -8.46
CA ARG A 478 25.30 -17.07 -9.44
C ARG A 478 25.84 -16.99 -10.87
N LEU A 479 26.59 -15.94 -11.17
CA LEU A 479 27.31 -15.79 -12.43
C LEU A 479 28.66 -16.53 -12.44
N ASN A 480 29.03 -17.21 -11.36
CA ASN A 480 30.34 -17.83 -11.15
C ASN A 480 31.50 -16.85 -11.30
N ILE A 481 31.32 -15.61 -10.84
CA ILE A 481 32.37 -14.60 -10.78
C ILE A 481 32.98 -14.66 -9.36
N PRO A 482 34.19 -15.21 -9.18
CA PRO A 482 34.83 -15.29 -7.87
C PRO A 482 35.49 -13.95 -7.50
N PRO A 483 35.72 -13.69 -6.20
CA PRO A 483 36.55 -12.56 -5.77
C PRO A 483 38.01 -12.80 -6.17
N SER A 484 38.78 -11.72 -6.32
CA SER A 484 40.23 -11.78 -6.60
C SER A 484 41.03 -10.89 -5.65
N ASP A 485 42.32 -11.17 -5.47
CA ASP A 485 43.22 -10.32 -4.66
C ASP A 485 43.22 -8.86 -5.16
N ASP A 486 43.35 -8.67 -6.47
CA ASP A 486 43.31 -7.34 -7.10
C ASP A 486 41.88 -6.75 -7.17
N GLY A 487 40.85 -7.51 -6.82
CA GLY A 487 39.45 -7.12 -6.97
C GLY A 487 38.92 -7.15 -8.42
N VAL A 488 37.76 -7.77 -8.59
CA VAL A 488 37.01 -7.81 -9.85
C VAL A 488 36.16 -6.55 -9.96
N ALA A 489 36.35 -5.74 -11.01
CA ALA A 489 35.58 -4.52 -11.20
C ALA A 489 34.15 -4.82 -11.67
N TYR A 490 33.18 -4.17 -11.03
CA TYR A 490 31.77 -4.29 -11.38
C TYR A 490 31.07 -2.93 -11.42
N ALA A 491 29.97 -2.91 -12.16
CA ALA A 491 29.05 -1.79 -12.23
C ALA A 491 27.61 -2.30 -12.21
N VAL A 492 26.75 -1.73 -11.38
CA VAL A 492 25.32 -2.08 -11.32
C VAL A 492 24.53 -0.96 -11.98
N PHE A 493 23.66 -1.33 -12.92
CA PHE A 493 22.64 -0.44 -13.50
C PHE A 493 21.28 -0.86 -12.94
N ASP A 494 20.85 -0.25 -11.84
CA ASP A 494 19.59 -0.58 -11.17
C ASP A 494 18.46 0.27 -11.73
N PHE A 495 17.71 -0.29 -12.68
CA PHE A 495 16.58 0.37 -13.31
C PHE A 495 15.27 0.01 -12.59
N GLY A 496 14.92 0.86 -11.62
CA GLY A 496 13.72 0.73 -10.82
C GLY A 496 12.46 1.32 -11.46
N GLY A 497 11.39 1.35 -10.66
CA GLY A 497 10.11 1.97 -11.05
C GLY A 497 10.16 3.49 -11.06
N GLY A 498 10.88 4.11 -10.11
CA GLY A 498 10.90 5.57 -9.91
C GLY A 498 12.21 6.27 -10.29
N THR A 499 13.34 5.57 -10.17
CA THR A 499 14.68 6.10 -10.40
C THR A 499 15.54 5.02 -11.05
N THR A 500 16.69 5.43 -11.58
CA THR A 500 17.76 4.53 -11.97
C THR A 500 19.00 4.89 -11.15
N ASP A 501 19.54 3.93 -10.43
CA ASP A 501 20.69 4.10 -9.56
C ASP A 501 21.89 3.32 -10.11
N PHE A 502 23.07 3.94 -10.05
CA PHE A 502 24.33 3.35 -10.51
C PHE A 502 25.25 3.15 -9.30
N ASP A 503 25.85 1.97 -9.21
CA ASP A 503 26.87 1.64 -8.21
C ASP A 503 28.10 1.04 -8.88
N PHE A 504 29.28 1.48 -8.46
CA PHE A 504 30.55 1.09 -9.05
C PHE A 504 31.51 0.61 -7.96
N GLY A 505 32.16 -0.53 -8.18
CA GLY A 505 32.93 -1.18 -7.13
C GLY A 505 33.95 -2.22 -7.59
N TYR A 506 34.65 -2.76 -6.59
CA TYR A 506 35.54 -3.92 -6.70
C TYR A 506 35.05 -5.03 -5.78
N TYR A 507 35.05 -6.27 -6.29
CA TYR A 507 34.77 -7.48 -5.52
C TYR A 507 36.07 -8.25 -5.28
N ARG A 508 36.56 -8.22 -4.04
CA ARG A 508 37.88 -8.73 -3.68
C ARG A 508 37.85 -9.74 -2.52
N LEU A 509 38.97 -10.43 -2.34
CA LEU A 509 39.21 -11.23 -1.14
C LEU A 509 39.42 -10.31 0.09
N ALA A 510 39.10 -10.84 1.26
CA ALA A 510 39.35 -10.17 2.53
C ALA A 510 40.86 -9.95 2.76
N THR A 511 41.23 -8.85 3.44
CA THR A 511 42.60 -8.69 3.95
C THR A 511 42.82 -9.58 5.18
N PRO A 512 44.07 -9.86 5.61
CA PRO A 512 44.33 -10.66 6.80
C PRO A 512 43.61 -10.14 8.07
N GLU A 513 43.47 -8.82 8.21
CA GLU A 513 42.74 -8.21 9.33
C GLU A 513 41.22 -8.45 9.23
N GLU A 514 40.67 -8.45 8.01
CA GLU A 514 39.25 -8.74 7.77
C GLU A 514 38.96 -10.25 7.93
N GLU A 515 39.91 -11.11 7.56
CA GLU A 515 39.84 -12.56 7.85
C GLU A 515 39.80 -12.82 9.36
N ASP A 516 40.60 -12.09 10.15
CA ASP A 516 40.56 -12.15 11.62
C ASP A 516 39.20 -11.67 12.19
N GLU A 517 38.46 -10.82 11.47
CA GLU A 517 37.06 -10.44 11.76
C GLU A 517 36.03 -11.49 11.29
N GLY A 518 36.47 -12.59 10.68
CA GLY A 518 35.62 -13.65 10.13
C GLY A 518 35.05 -13.33 8.75
N LYS A 519 35.73 -12.49 7.95
CA LYS A 519 35.31 -12.13 6.60
C LYS A 519 36.12 -12.87 5.54
N GLU A 520 35.46 -13.27 4.46
CA GLU A 520 36.06 -13.99 3.33
C GLU A 520 35.95 -13.20 2.02
N GLU A 521 34.87 -12.43 1.88
CA GLU A 521 34.51 -11.73 0.66
C GLU A 521 34.22 -10.25 0.95
N VAL A 522 34.75 -9.34 0.13
CA VAL A 522 34.54 -7.90 0.31
C VAL A 522 34.08 -7.22 -0.97
N PHE A 523 32.96 -6.50 -0.87
CA PHE A 523 32.45 -5.60 -1.89
C PHE A 523 32.80 -4.16 -1.50
N GLU A 524 33.67 -3.52 -2.27
CA GLU A 524 34.02 -2.12 -2.09
C GLU A 524 33.30 -1.27 -3.11
N HIS A 525 32.66 -0.18 -2.68
CA HIS A 525 32.01 0.74 -3.60
C HIS A 525 32.43 2.19 -3.33
N PHE A 526 32.72 2.92 -4.40
CA PHE A 526 33.39 4.24 -4.36
C PHE A 526 32.81 5.24 -5.37
N GLY A 527 31.80 4.83 -6.14
CA GLY A 527 31.09 5.71 -7.04
C GLY A 527 29.60 5.39 -7.00
N ALA A 528 28.80 6.41 -6.71
CA ALA A 528 27.36 6.35 -6.87
C ALA A 528 26.89 7.52 -7.73
N ALA A 529 26.01 7.23 -8.67
CA ALA A 529 25.35 8.20 -9.51
C ALA A 529 23.96 7.67 -9.87
N GLY A 530 23.19 8.41 -10.65
CA GLY A 530 21.88 7.94 -11.06
C GLY A 530 21.14 8.97 -11.88
N ASP A 531 19.91 8.62 -12.25
CA ASP A 531 18.99 9.47 -12.98
C ASP A 531 17.61 9.40 -12.31
N LYS A 532 17.27 10.48 -11.59
CA LYS A 532 16.01 10.59 -10.85
C LYS A 532 14.76 10.63 -11.74
N PHE A 533 14.93 10.90 -13.03
CA PHE A 533 13.84 10.98 -14.00
C PHE A 533 13.73 9.72 -14.86
N LEU A 534 14.72 8.83 -14.82
CA LEU A 534 14.68 7.55 -15.51
C LEU A 534 14.12 6.47 -14.58
N GLY A 535 12.83 6.19 -14.69
CA GLY A 535 12.14 5.14 -13.95
C GLY A 535 11.03 4.57 -14.82
N GLY A 536 10.71 3.28 -14.72
CA GLY A 536 9.64 2.67 -15.53
C GLY A 536 8.29 3.39 -15.41
N GLU A 537 7.93 3.85 -14.21
CA GLU A 537 6.70 4.63 -13.98
C GLU A 537 6.82 6.08 -14.48
N ASN A 538 8.00 6.69 -14.40
CA ASN A 538 8.24 8.05 -14.92
C ASN A 538 8.17 8.05 -16.46
N LEU A 539 8.68 6.99 -17.10
CA LEU A 539 8.53 6.79 -18.53
C LEU A 539 7.06 6.66 -18.90
N LEU A 540 6.29 5.83 -18.19
CA LEU A 540 4.85 5.69 -18.41
C LEU A 540 4.07 7.00 -18.23
N GLU A 541 4.43 7.80 -17.24
CA GLU A 541 3.82 9.13 -17.02
C GLU A 541 4.11 10.08 -18.19
N ASN A 542 5.35 10.07 -18.71
CA ASN A 542 5.71 10.80 -19.92
C ASN A 542 4.98 10.28 -21.17
N LEU A 543 4.80 8.97 -21.33
CA LEU A 543 4.01 8.41 -22.43
C LEU A 543 2.55 8.87 -22.35
N ALA A 544 1.95 8.86 -21.15
CA ALA A 544 0.61 9.35 -20.91
C ALA A 544 0.50 10.84 -21.25
N TYR A 545 1.48 11.64 -20.86
CA TYR A 545 1.56 13.06 -21.20
C TYR A 545 1.63 13.31 -22.71
N LEU A 546 2.43 12.54 -23.45
CA LEU A 546 2.53 12.64 -24.91
C LEU A 546 1.20 12.29 -25.60
N VAL A 547 0.54 11.22 -25.15
CA VAL A 547 -0.80 10.84 -25.67
C VAL A 547 -1.82 11.93 -25.37
N PHE A 548 -1.87 12.43 -24.14
CA PHE A 548 -2.75 13.54 -23.76
C PHE A 548 -2.51 14.77 -24.67
N ARG A 549 -1.24 15.14 -24.88
CA ARG A 549 -0.87 16.27 -25.73
C ARG A 549 -1.28 16.11 -27.19
N TYR A 550 -1.22 14.88 -27.70
CA TYR A 550 -1.69 14.55 -29.04
C TYR A 550 -3.21 14.74 -29.18
N ASN A 551 -3.97 14.54 -28.09
CA ASN A 551 -5.43 14.57 -28.05
C ASN A 551 -6.00 15.83 -27.35
N LEU A 552 -5.30 16.97 -27.43
CA LEU A 552 -5.69 18.22 -26.75
C LEU A 552 -7.09 18.71 -27.12
N ASP A 553 -7.55 18.49 -28.35
CA ASP A 553 -8.87 18.95 -28.79
C ASP A 553 -10.02 18.23 -28.09
N ILE A 554 -9.86 16.93 -27.83
CA ILE A 554 -10.83 16.12 -27.06
C ILE A 554 -10.82 16.63 -25.61
N CYS A 555 -9.63 16.78 -25.03
CA CYS A 555 -9.49 17.30 -23.66
C CYS A 555 -10.09 18.69 -23.51
N ARG A 556 -10.01 19.55 -24.54
CA ARG A 556 -10.63 20.88 -24.56
C ARG A 556 -12.14 20.82 -24.62
N LYS A 557 -12.70 19.98 -25.49
CA LYS A 557 -14.14 19.81 -25.65
C LYS A 557 -14.79 19.32 -24.34
N ASP A 558 -14.17 18.32 -23.73
CA ASP A 558 -14.74 17.59 -22.60
C ASP A 558 -14.16 18.05 -21.24
N ARG A 559 -13.32 19.09 -21.24
CA ARG A 559 -12.71 19.72 -20.05
C ARG A 559 -11.92 18.74 -19.19
N ILE A 560 -11.13 17.89 -19.84
CA ILE A 560 -10.28 16.89 -19.18
C ILE A 560 -8.90 17.50 -18.87
N ALA A 561 -8.43 17.27 -17.65
CA ALA A 561 -7.08 17.65 -17.20
C ALA A 561 -6.25 16.41 -16.84
N PHE A 562 -4.92 16.56 -16.89
CA PHE A 562 -3.92 15.56 -16.56
C PHE A 562 -2.83 16.17 -15.66
N THR A 563 -2.03 15.33 -15.00
CA THR A 563 -0.84 15.80 -14.28
C THR A 563 0.32 15.99 -15.25
N ARG A 564 1.21 16.94 -14.92
CA ARG A 564 2.47 17.13 -15.65
C ARG A 564 3.56 16.21 -15.07
N PRO A 565 4.27 15.41 -15.89
CA PRO A 565 5.47 14.70 -15.45
C PRO A 565 6.52 15.65 -14.88
N LEU A 566 7.43 15.14 -14.05
CA LEU A 566 8.45 15.96 -13.36
C LEU A 566 9.44 16.62 -14.32
N ASP A 567 9.80 15.94 -15.41
CA ASP A 567 10.81 16.36 -16.39
C ASP A 567 10.21 16.82 -17.74
N ALA A 568 8.89 16.93 -17.83
CA ALA A 568 8.21 17.36 -19.04
C ALA A 568 8.12 18.88 -19.17
N ASP A 569 8.37 19.38 -20.38
CA ASP A 569 8.18 20.79 -20.72
C ASP A 569 6.70 21.18 -20.69
N ASP A 570 6.45 22.44 -20.34
CA ASP A 570 5.14 23.06 -20.50
C ASP A 570 4.79 23.29 -21.99
N PHE A 571 3.53 23.59 -22.29
CA PHE A 571 3.10 23.93 -23.64
C PHE A 571 2.18 25.17 -23.66
N ALA A 572 2.11 25.85 -24.79
CA ALA A 572 1.29 27.06 -24.91
C ALA A 572 -0.21 26.73 -24.72
N GLY A 573 -0.86 27.44 -23.78
CA GLY A 573 -2.27 27.22 -23.46
C GLY A 573 -2.53 26.05 -22.50
N SER A 574 -1.53 25.62 -21.72
CA SER A 574 -1.61 24.49 -20.79
C SER A 574 -2.36 24.77 -19.48
N GLU A 575 -2.69 26.03 -19.19
CA GLU A 575 -3.16 26.50 -17.88
C GLU A 575 -4.42 25.76 -17.43
N MET A 576 -5.25 25.34 -18.39
CA MET A 576 -6.51 24.63 -18.14
C MET A 576 -6.40 23.11 -18.35
N PHE A 577 -5.21 22.55 -18.51
CA PHE A 577 -5.04 21.11 -18.79
C PHE A 577 -4.04 20.44 -17.88
N LEU A 578 -3.10 21.18 -17.30
CA LEU A 578 -2.13 20.68 -16.34
C LEU A 578 -2.53 21.08 -14.92
N GLU A 579 -3.03 20.12 -14.16
CA GLU A 579 -3.53 20.36 -12.81
C GLU A 579 -2.99 19.35 -11.80
N HIS A 580 -3.08 19.70 -10.51
CA HIS A 580 -2.74 18.84 -9.39
C HIS A 580 -3.99 18.32 -8.65
N THR A 581 -5.11 18.21 -9.36
CA THR A 581 -6.38 17.71 -8.82
C THR A 581 -6.44 16.18 -8.78
N GLN A 582 -7.34 15.63 -7.96
CA GLN A 582 -7.55 14.18 -7.92
C GLN A 582 -8.02 13.65 -9.27
N ALA A 583 -8.95 14.33 -9.95
CA ALA A 583 -9.40 13.98 -11.29
C ALA A 583 -8.22 13.87 -12.28
N ALA A 584 -7.33 14.86 -12.32
CA ALA A 584 -6.16 14.87 -13.18
C ALA A 584 -5.19 13.71 -12.88
N SER A 585 -4.96 13.43 -11.60
CA SER A 585 -4.14 12.28 -11.17
C SER A 585 -4.78 10.95 -11.58
N THR A 586 -6.08 10.80 -11.40
CA THR A 586 -6.83 9.60 -11.78
C THR A 586 -6.78 9.37 -13.28
N ASN A 587 -7.04 10.40 -14.09
CA ASN A 587 -6.97 10.34 -15.55
C ASN A 587 -5.58 9.89 -16.04
N THR A 588 -4.52 10.45 -15.43
CA THR A 588 -3.14 10.11 -15.76
C THR A 588 -2.85 8.63 -15.46
N VAL A 589 -3.22 8.14 -14.27
CA VAL A 589 -3.01 6.73 -13.89
C VAL A 589 -3.80 5.77 -14.78
N MET A 590 -5.04 6.11 -15.13
CA MET A 590 -5.87 5.31 -16.03
C MET A 590 -5.22 5.17 -17.42
N LEU A 591 -4.67 6.26 -17.95
CA LEU A 591 -3.98 6.24 -19.24
C LEU A 591 -2.65 5.47 -19.16
N MET A 592 -1.87 5.65 -18.10
CA MET A 592 -0.65 4.87 -17.84
C MET A 592 -0.94 3.36 -17.83
N ALA A 593 -2.06 2.94 -17.23
CA ALA A 593 -2.46 1.54 -17.18
C ALA A 593 -2.74 0.94 -18.57
N ARG A 594 -3.13 1.75 -19.56
CA ARG A 594 -3.29 1.33 -20.98
C ARG A 594 -1.98 1.30 -21.76
N LEU A 595 -1.03 2.15 -21.41
CA LEU A 595 0.27 2.26 -22.09
C LEU A 595 1.32 1.29 -21.53
N ARG A 596 1.08 0.68 -20.36
CA ARG A 596 2.00 -0.26 -19.71
C ARG A 596 2.46 -1.42 -20.62
N PRO A 597 1.59 -2.10 -21.39
CA PRO A 597 2.04 -3.16 -22.29
C PRO A 597 3.07 -2.69 -23.33
N LEU A 598 2.96 -1.45 -23.83
CA LEU A 598 3.93 -0.89 -24.78
C LEU A 598 5.32 -0.74 -24.15
N TRP A 599 5.37 -0.29 -22.89
CA TRP A 599 6.61 -0.14 -22.15
C TRP A 599 7.24 -1.49 -21.77
N GLU A 600 6.45 -2.41 -21.21
CA GLU A 600 6.94 -3.66 -20.66
C GLU A 600 7.19 -4.72 -21.74
N ASN A 601 6.35 -4.78 -22.78
CA ASN A 601 6.37 -5.82 -23.82
C ASN A 601 6.71 -5.29 -25.23
N GLY A 602 6.88 -3.98 -25.40
CA GLY A 602 7.15 -3.36 -26.70
C GLY A 602 5.93 -3.20 -27.61
N GLN A 603 4.73 -3.63 -27.18
CA GLN A 603 3.50 -3.57 -27.97
C GLN A 603 2.25 -3.35 -27.11
N LEU A 604 1.23 -2.70 -27.68
CA LEU A 604 -0.07 -2.52 -27.03
C LEU A 604 -0.95 -3.76 -27.18
N ASP A 605 -1.87 -3.95 -26.22
CA ASP A 605 -2.89 -5.02 -26.28
C ASP A 605 -3.87 -4.80 -27.46
N SER A 606 -4.21 -3.54 -27.75
CA SER A 606 -5.06 -3.15 -28.86
C SER A 606 -4.25 -2.68 -30.06
N GLN A 607 -4.55 -3.22 -31.25
CA GLN A 607 -3.92 -2.84 -32.50
C GLN A 607 -4.63 -1.68 -33.22
N SER A 608 -5.74 -1.15 -32.68
CA SER A 608 -6.51 -0.07 -33.31
C SER A 608 -5.80 1.27 -33.31
N GLY A 609 -4.84 1.47 -32.41
CA GLY A 609 -4.23 2.78 -32.14
C GLY A 609 -5.19 3.79 -31.50
N ILE A 610 -6.39 3.36 -31.08
CA ILE A 610 -7.40 4.18 -30.40
C ILE A 610 -7.81 3.49 -29.10
N GLU A 611 -7.76 4.21 -27.99
CA GLU A 611 -8.18 3.75 -26.67
C GLU A 611 -9.42 4.52 -26.20
N LEU A 612 -10.47 3.80 -25.83
CA LEU A 612 -11.67 4.38 -25.21
C LEU A 612 -11.55 4.32 -23.68
N LEU A 613 -11.63 5.48 -23.02
CA LEU A 613 -11.50 5.62 -21.56
C LEU A 613 -12.58 6.54 -20.98
N ASP A 614 -13.18 6.13 -19.86
CA ASP A 614 -14.09 6.98 -19.08
C ASP A 614 -13.28 7.88 -18.14
N LEU A 615 -12.90 9.06 -18.62
CA LEU A 615 -12.09 10.03 -17.88
C LEU A 615 -12.98 10.95 -17.02
N LEU A 616 -12.39 11.57 -16.01
CA LEU A 616 -13.06 12.56 -15.17
C LEU A 616 -12.87 13.96 -15.74
N ASP A 617 -13.99 14.69 -15.88
CA ASP A 617 -13.98 16.12 -16.13
C ASP A 617 -13.72 16.92 -14.83
N ARG A 618 -13.68 18.25 -14.95
CA ARG A 618 -13.47 19.17 -13.82
C ARG A 618 -14.58 19.16 -12.76
N GLU A 619 -15.73 18.57 -13.08
CA GLU A 619 -16.84 18.42 -12.15
C GLU A 619 -16.95 16.97 -11.62
N ASP A 620 -15.87 16.18 -11.73
CA ASP A 620 -15.74 14.78 -11.33
C ASP A 620 -16.77 13.84 -12.00
N ARG A 621 -17.25 14.21 -13.19
CA ARG A 621 -18.18 13.39 -13.98
C ARG A 621 -17.40 12.51 -14.94
N LYS A 622 -17.87 11.27 -15.11
CA LYS A 622 -17.31 10.32 -16.08
C LYS A 622 -17.70 10.73 -17.50
N VAL A 623 -16.71 10.93 -18.36
CA VAL A 623 -16.86 11.30 -19.77
C VAL A 623 -16.09 10.30 -20.64
N PRO A 624 -16.76 9.56 -21.54
CA PRO A 624 -16.09 8.64 -22.45
C PRO A 624 -15.28 9.42 -23.49
N CYS A 625 -13.97 9.15 -23.54
CA CYS A 625 -13.00 9.80 -24.42
C CYS A 625 -12.31 8.76 -25.32
N GLU A 626 -12.33 8.99 -26.64
CA GLU A 626 -11.61 8.19 -27.63
C GLU A 626 -10.23 8.81 -27.91
N LEU A 627 -9.17 8.29 -27.30
CA LEU A 627 -7.82 8.83 -27.43
C LEU A 627 -7.03 8.11 -28.52
N ILE A 628 -6.41 8.86 -29.42
CA ILE A 628 -5.47 8.34 -30.43
C ILE A 628 -4.09 8.14 -29.78
N ILE A 629 -3.50 6.96 -29.96
CA ILE A 629 -2.17 6.62 -29.44
C ILE A 629 -1.10 6.81 -30.52
N PRO A 630 -0.23 7.83 -30.45
CA PRO A 630 0.80 8.08 -31.46
C PRO A 630 2.01 7.14 -31.28
N ILE A 631 1.84 5.84 -31.58
CA ILE A 631 2.84 4.78 -31.30
C ILE A 631 4.25 5.12 -31.80
N HIS A 632 4.37 5.72 -33.00
CA HIS A 632 5.68 6.09 -33.55
C HIS A 632 6.40 7.15 -32.71
N GLU A 633 5.68 8.16 -32.21
CA GLU A 633 6.25 9.21 -31.35
C GLU A 633 6.64 8.64 -29.99
N LEU A 634 5.82 7.74 -29.43
CA LEU A 634 6.09 7.07 -28.16
C LEU A 634 7.36 6.20 -28.26
N ASN A 635 7.51 5.41 -29.32
CA ASN A 635 8.69 4.57 -29.53
C ASN A 635 9.95 5.41 -29.73
N ALA A 636 9.87 6.51 -30.49
CA ALA A 636 10.99 7.42 -30.67
C ALA A 636 11.44 8.06 -29.35
N TYR A 637 10.48 8.44 -28.49
CA TYR A 637 10.76 8.95 -27.16
C TYR A 637 11.47 7.91 -26.28
N LEU A 638 10.97 6.67 -26.23
CA LEU A 638 11.56 5.59 -25.43
C LEU A 638 13.01 5.31 -25.84
N HIS A 639 13.27 5.15 -27.14
CA HIS A 639 14.64 4.97 -27.66
C HIS A 639 15.56 6.11 -27.24
N GLN A 640 15.16 7.35 -27.46
CA GLN A 640 16.00 8.51 -27.13
C GLN A 640 16.26 8.61 -25.62
N ARG A 641 15.25 8.35 -24.79
CA ARG A 641 15.36 8.51 -23.34
C ARG A 641 16.24 7.43 -22.71
N ILE A 642 16.16 6.20 -23.20
CA ILE A 642 17.01 5.08 -22.76
C ILE A 642 18.45 5.28 -23.26
N GLU A 643 18.66 5.68 -24.52
CA GLU A 643 19.99 6.01 -25.06
C GLU A 643 20.70 7.04 -24.15
N ARG A 644 19.99 8.11 -23.74
CA ARG A 644 20.52 9.12 -22.81
C ARG A 644 20.86 8.55 -21.42
N GLY A 645 20.04 7.63 -20.91
CA GLY A 645 20.28 6.94 -19.64
C GLY A 645 21.57 6.13 -19.66
N VAL A 646 21.76 5.32 -20.71
CA VAL A 646 22.98 4.52 -20.90
C VAL A 646 24.21 5.41 -21.11
N CYS A 647 24.10 6.50 -21.88
CA CYS A 647 25.19 7.47 -21.99
C CYS A 647 25.57 8.07 -20.63
N SER A 648 24.58 8.38 -19.79
CA SER A 648 24.82 8.90 -18.44
C SER A 648 25.50 7.86 -17.54
N PHE A 649 25.13 6.59 -17.65
CA PHE A 649 25.80 5.48 -16.98
C PHE A 649 27.27 5.35 -17.40
N LEU A 650 27.57 5.38 -18.69
CA LEU A 650 28.96 5.31 -19.18
C LEU A 650 29.82 6.48 -18.72
N ALA A 651 29.25 7.69 -18.68
CA ALA A 651 29.96 8.87 -18.15
C ALA A 651 30.23 8.73 -16.64
N ALA A 652 29.28 8.20 -15.87
CA ALA A 652 29.47 7.92 -14.45
C ALA A 652 30.50 6.81 -14.21
N LEU A 653 30.50 5.77 -15.04
CA LEU A 653 31.46 4.66 -15.02
C LEU A 653 32.90 5.17 -15.22
N GLU A 654 33.13 6.01 -16.25
CA GLU A 654 34.46 6.57 -16.52
C GLU A 654 34.96 7.41 -15.33
N LYS A 655 34.09 8.25 -14.77
CA LYS A 655 34.41 9.07 -13.60
C LYS A 655 34.73 8.22 -12.37
N ALA A 656 33.92 7.19 -12.09
CA ALA A 656 34.08 6.35 -10.90
C ALA A 656 35.41 5.60 -10.89
N PHE A 657 35.84 5.08 -12.04
CA PHE A 657 37.11 4.35 -12.20
C PHE A 657 38.30 5.24 -12.58
N ALA A 658 38.18 6.58 -12.48
CA ALA A 658 39.25 7.50 -12.89
C ALA A 658 40.56 7.30 -12.11
N THR A 659 40.46 7.01 -10.80
CA THR A 659 41.62 6.81 -9.90
C THR A 659 42.27 5.45 -10.09
N ARG A 660 41.46 4.40 -10.26
CA ARG A 660 41.90 3.02 -10.45
C ARG A 660 41.17 2.45 -11.66
N ARG A 661 41.84 2.42 -12.81
CA ARG A 661 41.23 2.02 -14.09
C ARG A 661 41.32 0.50 -14.28
N PRO A 662 40.19 -0.23 -14.36
CA PRO A 662 40.20 -1.64 -14.70
C PRO A 662 40.35 -1.84 -16.22
N ASN A 663 40.84 -3.02 -16.61
CA ASN A 663 40.84 -3.45 -18.01
C ASN A 663 39.47 -4.00 -18.44
N HIS A 664 38.72 -4.53 -17.48
CA HIS A 664 37.44 -5.19 -17.72
C HIS A 664 36.46 -4.88 -16.59
N VAL A 665 35.18 -4.65 -16.92
CA VAL A 665 34.10 -4.42 -15.96
C VAL A 665 32.92 -5.32 -16.26
N HIS A 666 32.40 -5.98 -15.22
CA HIS A 666 31.11 -6.68 -15.30
C HIS A 666 29.97 -5.71 -15.01
N VAL A 667 29.12 -5.48 -16.01
CA VAL A 667 27.93 -4.63 -15.90
C VAL A 667 26.73 -5.52 -15.54
N LEU A 668 26.20 -5.37 -14.33
CA LEU A 668 25.06 -6.11 -13.82
C LEU A 668 23.79 -5.28 -14.05
N LEU A 669 22.88 -5.75 -14.89
CA LEU A 669 21.56 -5.14 -15.04
C LEU A 669 20.66 -5.57 -13.87
N ALA A 670 20.23 -4.59 -13.08
CA ALA A 670 19.37 -4.76 -11.92
C ALA A 670 18.05 -4.00 -12.10
N GLY A 671 17.09 -4.26 -11.22
CA GLY A 671 15.77 -3.61 -11.27
C GLY A 671 14.87 -4.15 -12.39
N ASN A 672 13.56 -4.17 -12.12
CA ASN A 672 12.62 -4.82 -13.02
C ASN A 672 12.50 -4.14 -14.40
N ALA A 673 12.75 -2.83 -14.49
CA ALA A 673 12.67 -2.11 -15.74
C ALA A 673 13.80 -2.49 -16.72
N SER A 674 14.91 -3.05 -16.22
CA SER A 674 16.00 -3.57 -17.05
C SER A 674 15.63 -4.78 -17.89
N ARG A 675 14.50 -5.45 -17.59
CA ARG A 675 13.97 -6.57 -18.40
C ARG A 675 13.32 -6.11 -19.71
N SER A 676 13.04 -4.82 -19.85
CA SER A 676 12.41 -4.28 -21.04
C SER A 676 13.33 -4.43 -22.25
N GLN A 677 12.78 -4.88 -23.37
CA GLN A 677 13.55 -5.07 -24.61
C GLN A 677 14.27 -3.78 -25.04
N TRP A 678 13.66 -2.62 -24.81
CA TRP A 678 14.27 -1.33 -25.11
C TRP A 678 15.62 -1.12 -24.41
N VAL A 679 15.77 -1.64 -23.18
CA VAL A 679 17.00 -1.54 -22.37
C VAL A 679 18.02 -2.57 -22.84
N LEU A 680 17.59 -3.82 -22.97
CA LEU A 680 18.44 -4.93 -23.42
C LEU A 680 19.05 -4.65 -24.80
N ASP A 681 18.26 -4.14 -25.75
CA ASP A 681 18.73 -3.75 -27.08
C ASP A 681 19.79 -2.65 -27.03
N THR A 682 19.57 -1.65 -26.16
CA THR A 682 20.49 -0.51 -26.02
C THR A 682 21.83 -0.95 -25.40
N PHE A 683 21.81 -1.80 -24.37
CA PHE A 683 23.03 -2.35 -23.78
C PHE A 683 23.74 -3.35 -24.70
N GLY A 684 22.99 -4.16 -25.45
CA GLY A 684 23.53 -5.09 -26.45
C GLY A 684 24.23 -4.39 -27.62
N ALA A 685 24.02 -3.08 -27.80
CA ALA A 685 24.72 -2.27 -28.79
C ALA A 685 26.11 -1.77 -28.34
N LEU A 686 26.43 -1.87 -27.04
CA LEU A 686 27.73 -1.49 -26.51
C LEU A 686 28.82 -2.41 -27.11
N PRO A 687 30.04 -1.88 -27.34
CA PRO A 687 31.10 -2.67 -27.95
C PRO A 687 31.51 -3.83 -27.01
N THR A 688 31.14 -5.04 -27.39
CA THR A 688 31.79 -6.28 -26.92
C THR A 688 33.07 -6.50 -27.75
N GLU A 689 33.90 -7.48 -27.39
CA GLU A 689 35.17 -7.74 -28.09
C GLU A 689 35.01 -8.01 -29.62
N ASP A 690 33.78 -8.26 -30.09
CA ASP A 690 33.43 -8.48 -31.50
C ASP A 690 33.01 -7.18 -32.23
N ASP A 691 33.76 -6.83 -33.29
CA ASP A 691 33.52 -5.70 -34.20
C ASP A 691 32.27 -5.91 -35.11
N ALA A 692 31.10 -6.17 -34.54
CA ALA A 692 29.84 -6.31 -35.30
C ALA A 692 29.31 -4.95 -35.77
N THR A 693 28.84 -4.83 -37.01
CA THR A 693 28.22 -3.59 -37.54
C THR A 693 27.01 -3.15 -36.70
N PRO A 694 26.84 -1.84 -36.39
CA PRO A 694 25.70 -1.37 -35.61
C PRO A 694 24.36 -1.65 -36.29
N ALA A 695 23.38 -2.19 -35.55
CA ALA A 695 22.06 -2.54 -36.08
C ALA A 695 21.14 -1.34 -36.36
N SER A 696 21.45 -0.16 -35.82
CA SER A 696 20.66 1.07 -36.00
C SER A 696 21.54 2.33 -35.90
N GLU A 697 21.02 3.48 -36.35
CA GLU A 697 21.71 4.78 -36.19
C GLU A 697 21.93 5.15 -34.71
N SER A 698 20.99 4.77 -33.83
CA SER A 698 21.14 4.97 -32.37
C SER A 698 22.30 4.15 -31.82
N HIS A 699 22.42 2.88 -32.25
CA HIS A 699 23.53 2.02 -31.83
C HIS A 699 24.88 2.57 -32.30
N ALA A 700 24.94 3.14 -33.50
CA ALA A 700 26.14 3.81 -34.00
C ALA A 700 26.53 5.01 -33.13
N ARG A 701 25.56 5.87 -32.76
CA ARG A 701 25.81 7.01 -31.87
C ARG A 701 26.31 6.60 -30.49
N LEU A 702 25.69 5.58 -29.88
CA LEU A 702 26.08 5.09 -28.56
C LEU A 702 27.50 4.52 -28.58
N ARG A 703 27.83 3.75 -29.62
CA ARG A 703 29.18 3.20 -29.80
C ARG A 703 30.22 4.30 -30.01
N ASP A 704 29.92 5.29 -30.85
CA ASP A 704 30.80 6.44 -31.05
C ASP A 704 31.01 7.25 -29.76
N TYR A 705 29.97 7.39 -28.95
CA TYR A 705 30.04 8.06 -27.65
C TYR A 705 30.93 7.28 -26.67
N ALA A 706 30.72 5.97 -26.53
CA ALA A 706 31.55 5.10 -25.70
C ALA A 706 33.02 5.13 -26.14
N ASN A 707 33.30 5.02 -27.45
CA ASN A 707 34.65 5.07 -28.01
C ASN A 707 35.35 6.41 -27.72
N LYS A 708 34.62 7.52 -27.73
CA LYS A 708 35.17 8.83 -27.36
C LYS A 708 35.47 8.96 -25.88
N LEU A 709 34.56 8.48 -25.03
CA LEU A 709 34.73 8.47 -23.56
C LEU A 709 35.96 7.65 -23.14
N PHE A 710 36.12 6.47 -23.72
CA PHE A 710 37.20 5.53 -23.38
C PHE A 710 38.41 5.61 -24.33
N ALA A 711 38.55 6.69 -25.11
CA ALA A 711 39.59 6.82 -26.13
C ALA A 711 41.03 6.65 -25.59
N CYS A 712 41.25 7.03 -24.32
CA CYS A 712 42.56 6.96 -23.67
C CYS A 712 42.88 5.60 -23.04
N HIS A 713 41.88 4.73 -22.84
CA HIS A 713 42.04 3.40 -22.22
C HIS A 713 40.85 2.52 -22.61
N ARG A 714 41.09 1.47 -23.41
CA ARG A 714 40.02 0.57 -23.86
C ARG A 714 39.60 -0.32 -22.70
N MET A 715 38.39 -0.11 -22.19
CA MET A 715 37.77 -0.90 -21.12
C MET A 715 36.83 -1.93 -21.74
N GLY A 716 37.07 -3.21 -21.49
CA GLY A 716 36.15 -4.28 -21.87
C GLY A 716 34.92 -4.29 -20.96
N LEU A 717 33.72 -4.44 -21.55
CA LEU A 717 32.47 -4.50 -20.81
C LEU A 717 31.79 -5.86 -21.08
N THR A 718 31.51 -6.61 -20.01
CA THR A 718 30.61 -7.77 -20.09
C THR A 718 29.30 -7.39 -19.45
N VAL A 719 28.25 -7.30 -20.26
CA VAL A 719 26.89 -7.02 -19.76
C VAL A 719 26.22 -8.33 -19.38
N HIS A 720 25.74 -8.41 -18.14
CA HIS A 720 24.95 -9.50 -17.63
C HIS A 720 23.50 -9.06 -17.53
N GLU A 721 22.63 -9.74 -18.27
CA GLU A 721 21.18 -9.53 -18.21
C GLU A 721 20.64 -9.86 -16.81
N PRO A 722 19.46 -9.31 -16.43
CA PRO A 722 18.83 -9.67 -15.17
C PRO A 722 18.56 -11.18 -15.11
N LEU A 723 18.86 -11.81 -13.97
CA LEU A 723 18.68 -13.25 -13.81
C LEU A 723 17.22 -13.65 -14.08
N PRO A 724 16.97 -14.67 -14.92
CA PRO A 724 15.64 -15.07 -15.31
C PRO A 724 14.90 -15.72 -14.14
N VAL A 725 13.57 -15.62 -14.18
CA VAL A 725 12.71 -16.31 -13.22
C VAL A 725 12.76 -17.82 -13.48
N ARG A 726 13.00 -18.60 -12.43
CA ARG A 726 12.98 -20.06 -12.45
C ARG A 726 11.82 -20.60 -11.61
N GLU A 727 10.84 -21.22 -12.27
CA GLU A 727 9.66 -21.80 -11.58
C GLU A 727 10.04 -22.99 -10.68
N ASP A 728 11.09 -23.73 -11.04
CA ASP A 728 11.59 -24.88 -10.28
C ASP A 728 12.44 -24.50 -9.05
N GLU A 729 12.99 -23.28 -9.05
CA GLU A 729 13.78 -22.73 -7.94
C GLU A 729 13.28 -21.32 -7.59
N PRO A 730 12.10 -21.17 -6.97
CA PRO A 730 11.45 -19.88 -6.75
C PRO A 730 12.20 -18.93 -5.81
N PHE A 731 13.18 -19.44 -5.04
CA PHE A 731 14.02 -18.65 -4.14
C PHE A 731 15.36 -18.24 -4.77
N THR A 732 15.46 -18.31 -6.10
CA THR A 732 16.63 -17.79 -6.81
C THR A 732 16.59 -16.26 -6.91
N PRO A 733 17.77 -15.60 -6.84
CA PRO A 733 17.87 -14.18 -7.12
C PRO A 733 17.39 -13.84 -8.55
N THR A 734 16.49 -12.88 -8.65
CA THR A 734 16.04 -12.24 -9.90
C THR A 734 16.32 -10.74 -9.82
N ALA A 735 15.98 -9.99 -10.87
CA ALA A 735 16.04 -8.52 -10.87
C ALA A 735 15.26 -7.85 -9.71
N LYS A 736 14.29 -8.56 -9.11
CA LYS A 736 13.47 -8.08 -7.99
C LYS A 736 13.80 -8.75 -6.67
N THR A 737 14.02 -10.06 -6.66
CA THR A 737 14.26 -10.80 -5.40
C THR A 737 15.72 -10.75 -4.96
N GLY A 738 16.64 -10.42 -5.87
CA GLY A 738 18.07 -10.42 -5.62
C GLY A 738 18.50 -9.46 -4.51
N VAL A 739 17.88 -8.28 -4.40
CA VAL A 739 18.21 -7.32 -3.34
C VAL A 739 17.93 -7.91 -1.95
N ALA A 740 16.73 -8.43 -1.70
CA ALA A 740 16.39 -9.01 -0.40
C ALA A 740 17.23 -10.27 -0.07
N LEU A 741 17.48 -11.13 -1.05
CA LEU A 741 18.31 -12.33 -0.87
C LEU A 741 19.79 -12.00 -0.64
N GLY A 742 20.30 -10.98 -1.33
CA GLY A 742 21.64 -10.46 -1.13
C GLY A 742 21.79 -9.79 0.22
N LEU A 743 20.76 -9.07 0.68
CA LEU A 743 20.76 -8.45 1.99
C LEU A 743 20.91 -9.48 3.13
N LEU A 744 20.31 -10.67 3.01
CA LEU A 744 20.54 -11.75 3.97
C LEU A 744 22.02 -12.16 4.04
N ARG A 745 22.73 -12.18 2.90
CA ARG A 745 24.19 -12.41 2.85
C ARG A 745 24.99 -11.27 3.47
N LEU A 746 24.39 -10.12 3.76
CA LEU A 746 25.06 -8.96 4.35
C LEU A 746 24.70 -8.76 5.82
N CYS A 747 23.86 -9.64 6.39
CA CYS A 747 23.48 -9.59 7.79
C CYS A 747 24.66 -9.89 8.74
N PRO A 748 24.59 -9.44 10.01
CA PRO A 748 25.58 -9.81 11.02
C PRO A 748 25.77 -11.32 11.13
N GLY A 749 27.04 -11.74 11.23
CA GLY A 749 27.43 -13.16 11.24
C GLY A 749 27.83 -13.71 9.87
N SER A 750 27.55 -13.00 8.77
CA SER A 750 27.97 -13.41 7.42
C SER A 750 29.47 -13.19 7.16
N PRO A 751 30.12 -14.06 6.35
CA PRO A 751 31.49 -13.86 5.89
C PRO A 751 31.64 -12.75 4.83
N VAL A 752 30.54 -12.20 4.32
CA VAL A 752 30.58 -11.10 3.33
C VAL A 752 30.62 -9.75 4.06
N LYS A 753 31.45 -8.83 3.55
CA LYS A 753 31.54 -7.43 4.01
C LYS A 753 31.27 -6.48 2.84
N VAL A 754 30.62 -5.36 3.12
CA VAL A 754 30.47 -4.24 2.17
C VAL A 754 31.16 -3.03 2.77
N ILE A 755 32.00 -2.35 1.98
CA ILE A 755 32.73 -1.15 2.38
C ILE A 755 32.31 0.01 1.47
N ASN A 756 31.84 1.08 2.12
CA ASN A 756 31.31 2.26 1.45
C ASN A 756 32.27 3.44 1.55
N HIS A 757 33.16 3.58 0.55
CA HIS A 757 34.15 4.66 0.51
C HIS A 757 33.52 6.04 0.32
N SER A 758 32.27 6.11 -0.20
CA SER A 758 31.57 7.36 -0.47
C SER A 758 30.98 7.98 0.82
N PHE A 759 30.54 7.14 1.76
CA PHE A 759 29.93 7.56 3.02
C PHE A 759 30.98 7.95 4.08
N GLU A 760 32.14 7.27 4.10
CA GLU A 760 33.24 7.62 5.00
C GLU A 760 33.74 9.07 4.77
N GLN A 761 33.68 9.55 3.53
CA GLN A 761 34.04 10.93 3.17
C GLN A 761 32.95 11.97 3.50
N SER A 762 31.69 11.53 3.64
CA SER A 762 30.50 12.39 3.77
C SER A 762 29.88 12.40 5.18
N GLY A 763 30.46 11.66 6.14
CA GLY A 763 30.03 11.66 7.54
C GLY A 763 28.62 11.09 7.76
N ASP A 764 28.31 9.94 7.15
CA ASP A 764 27.01 9.26 7.16
C ASP A 764 25.85 10.01 6.47
N GLU A 765 26.10 11.13 5.80
CA GLU A 765 25.11 11.82 4.96
C GLU A 765 25.24 11.41 3.48
N ALA A 766 24.15 11.53 2.71
CA ALA A 766 24.22 11.25 1.28
C ALA A 766 25.21 12.21 0.58
N PRO A 767 26.01 11.74 -0.40
CA PRO A 767 26.91 12.60 -1.14
C PRO A 767 26.17 13.77 -1.83
N PHE A 768 26.85 14.91 -2.00
CA PHE A 768 26.25 16.06 -2.68
C PHE A 768 25.80 15.69 -4.10
N ALA A 769 24.51 15.86 -4.39
CA ALA A 769 23.86 15.27 -5.56
C ALA A 769 24.02 16.07 -6.85
N HIS A 770 24.50 17.32 -6.79
CA HIS A 770 24.48 18.25 -7.92
C HIS A 770 25.87 18.61 -8.42
N TYR A 771 25.96 18.91 -9.72
CA TYR A 771 27.01 19.72 -10.30
C TYR A 771 26.55 21.17 -10.26
N LEU A 772 27.37 22.08 -9.74
CA LEU A 772 27.09 23.52 -9.71
C LEU A 772 28.10 24.28 -10.56
N GLY A 773 27.63 25.33 -11.23
CA GLY A 773 28.53 26.20 -11.97
C GLY A 773 27.81 27.28 -12.74
N ARG A 774 28.33 27.58 -13.92
CA ARG A 774 27.85 28.68 -14.77
C ARG A 774 27.92 28.32 -16.24
N ILE A 775 27.21 29.06 -17.07
CA ILE A 775 27.38 28.97 -18.52
C ILE A 775 28.61 29.77 -18.96
N ARG A 776 29.47 29.13 -19.76
CA ARG A 776 30.55 29.77 -20.51
C ARG A 776 30.43 29.36 -21.97
N GLN A 777 30.37 30.35 -22.87
CA GLN A 777 30.27 30.12 -24.32
C GLN A 777 29.13 29.15 -24.71
N GLY A 778 27.98 29.24 -24.02
CA GLY A 778 26.81 28.39 -24.27
C GLY A 778 26.89 26.96 -23.70
N ARG A 779 27.95 26.61 -22.97
CA ARG A 779 28.12 25.30 -22.32
C ARG A 779 28.18 25.41 -20.80
N PHE A 780 27.70 24.37 -20.13
CA PHE A 780 27.75 24.28 -18.67
C PHE A 780 29.18 23.98 -18.22
N HIS A 781 29.72 24.91 -17.43
CA HIS A 781 31.03 24.79 -16.82
C HIS A 781 30.85 24.51 -15.33
N VAL A 782 31.13 23.26 -14.94
CA VAL A 782 31.12 22.80 -13.55
C VAL A 782 32.21 23.52 -12.75
N VAL A 783 31.86 23.93 -11.54
CA VAL A 783 32.77 24.49 -10.53
C VAL A 783 32.78 23.59 -9.30
N VAL A 784 31.60 23.16 -8.84
CA VAL A 784 31.45 22.19 -7.76
C VAL A 784 30.90 20.91 -8.38
N ALA A 785 31.59 19.80 -8.19
CA ALA A 785 31.17 18.51 -8.74
C ALA A 785 30.26 17.75 -7.77
N GLN A 786 29.49 16.80 -8.31
CA GLN A 786 28.78 15.81 -7.50
C GLN A 786 29.78 15.05 -6.61
N GLY A 787 29.42 14.85 -5.34
CA GLY A 787 30.26 14.22 -4.32
C GLY A 787 31.32 15.14 -3.69
N SER A 788 31.29 16.45 -3.96
CA SER A 788 32.24 17.39 -3.32
C SER A 788 32.02 17.46 -1.80
N THR A 789 33.10 17.74 -1.07
CA THR A 789 33.15 17.81 0.39
C THR A 789 32.27 18.91 0.96
N TYR A 790 31.64 18.59 2.09
CA TYR A 790 30.78 19.52 2.81
C TYR A 790 31.59 20.63 3.50
N GLU A 791 30.93 21.74 3.81
CA GLU A 791 31.46 22.86 4.59
C GLU A 791 32.68 23.59 3.99
N GLN A 792 32.95 23.40 2.68
CA GLN A 792 34.00 24.12 1.96
C GLN A 792 33.42 25.17 0.99
N TRP A 793 34.04 26.35 0.94
CA TRP A 793 33.66 27.44 0.04
C TRP A 793 34.33 27.30 -1.34
N HIS A 794 33.52 27.34 -2.39
CA HIS A 794 33.96 27.27 -3.79
C HIS A 794 33.62 28.56 -4.55
N GLU A 795 34.59 29.15 -5.26
CA GLU A 795 34.36 30.37 -6.06
C GLU A 795 33.62 30.03 -7.37
N LEU A 796 32.36 30.45 -7.48
CA LEU A 796 31.52 30.25 -8.68
C LEU A 796 31.84 31.25 -9.79
N GLY A 797 32.17 32.49 -9.42
CA GLY A 797 32.56 33.55 -10.34
C GLY A 797 32.07 34.93 -9.94
N ALA A 798 32.24 35.90 -10.85
CA ALA A 798 31.83 37.28 -10.64
C ALA A 798 30.36 37.50 -11.06
N PRO A 799 29.58 38.29 -10.30
CA PRO A 799 28.27 38.76 -10.74
C PRO A 799 28.41 39.81 -11.86
N SER A 800 27.36 39.93 -12.68
CA SER A 800 27.24 40.95 -13.73
C SER A 800 25.99 41.77 -13.48
N GLU A 801 26.13 43.10 -13.43
CA GLU A 801 25.00 44.03 -13.26
C GLU A 801 24.09 43.71 -12.07
N GLY A 802 24.66 43.27 -10.94
CA GLY A 802 23.88 42.90 -9.75
C GLY A 802 23.29 41.50 -9.78
N VAL A 803 23.54 40.72 -10.83
CA VAL A 803 22.91 39.42 -11.04
C VAL A 803 23.95 38.33 -11.26
N PHE A 804 23.67 37.12 -10.77
CA PHE A 804 24.38 35.92 -11.16
C PHE A 804 23.43 34.79 -11.51
N ASN A 805 23.67 34.14 -12.63
CA ASN A 805 22.91 32.98 -13.04
C ASN A 805 23.69 31.73 -12.62
N LEU A 806 23.30 31.15 -11.50
CA LEU A 806 23.77 29.86 -11.05
C LEU A 806 23.09 28.77 -11.88
N TYR A 807 23.86 27.80 -12.34
CA TYR A 807 23.32 26.63 -13.02
C TYR A 807 23.67 25.38 -12.24
N HIS A 808 22.74 24.43 -12.20
CA HIS A 808 22.98 23.14 -11.59
C HIS A 808 22.32 22.00 -12.38
N SER A 809 22.91 20.81 -12.27
CA SER A 809 22.37 19.59 -12.87
C SER A 809 22.79 18.39 -12.03
N GLN A 810 22.01 17.32 -12.03
CA GLN A 810 22.38 16.04 -11.44
C GLN A 810 22.90 15.04 -12.49
N SER A 811 22.88 15.42 -13.77
CA SER A 811 23.32 14.53 -14.85
C SER A 811 24.84 14.30 -14.78
N PRO A 812 25.32 13.03 -14.79
CA PRO A 812 26.74 12.70 -14.89
C PRO A 812 27.42 13.31 -16.12
N GLN A 813 26.66 13.57 -17.20
CA GLN A 813 27.17 14.23 -18.40
C GLN A 813 27.71 15.65 -18.12
N SER A 814 27.35 16.27 -17.00
CA SER A 814 27.88 17.58 -16.59
C SER A 814 29.40 17.61 -16.50
N HIS A 815 30.04 16.51 -16.11
CA HIS A 815 31.51 16.45 -15.97
C HIS A 815 32.24 16.44 -17.31
N THR A 816 31.59 16.03 -18.41
CA THR A 816 32.22 15.97 -19.74
C THR A 816 32.44 17.34 -20.37
N GLY A 817 31.76 18.38 -19.87
CA GLY A 817 31.80 19.74 -20.43
C GLY A 817 31.02 19.90 -21.75
N GLU A 818 30.24 18.89 -22.14
CA GLU A 818 29.45 18.91 -23.39
C GLU A 818 28.02 19.43 -23.20
N LEU A 819 27.51 19.45 -21.96
CA LEU A 819 26.13 19.85 -21.63
C LEU A 819 25.87 21.32 -22.02
N LYS A 820 24.85 21.55 -22.86
CA LYS A 820 24.56 22.87 -23.43
C LYS A 820 23.54 23.66 -22.61
N GLN A 821 23.59 24.98 -22.72
CA GLN A 821 22.58 25.86 -22.14
C GLN A 821 21.18 25.53 -22.71
N GLY A 822 20.22 25.28 -21.82
CA GLY A 822 18.83 24.97 -22.18
C GLY A 822 18.55 23.49 -22.42
N GLU A 823 19.52 22.60 -22.21
CA GLU A 823 19.26 21.15 -22.25
C GLU A 823 18.40 20.68 -21.06
N PRO A 824 17.48 19.72 -21.26
CA PRO A 824 16.68 19.16 -20.19
C PRO A 824 17.55 18.62 -19.05
N GLY A 825 17.15 18.91 -17.80
CA GLY A 825 17.91 18.53 -16.60
C GLY A 825 19.02 19.51 -16.20
N LEU A 826 19.20 20.62 -16.92
CA LEU A 826 20.02 21.75 -16.51
C LEU A 826 19.13 22.91 -16.02
N PHE A 827 19.21 23.20 -14.72
CA PHE A 827 18.37 24.20 -14.06
C PHE A 827 19.13 25.50 -13.84
N LYS A 828 18.39 26.61 -13.82
CA LYS A 828 18.93 27.98 -13.68
C LYS A 828 18.30 28.68 -12.49
N ASN A 829 19.12 29.13 -11.56
CA ASN A 829 18.72 29.99 -10.45
C ASN A 829 19.31 31.39 -10.67
N ARG A 830 18.44 32.38 -10.86
CA ARG A 830 18.82 33.79 -10.97
C ARG A 830 18.97 34.36 -9.56
N LEU A 831 20.19 34.75 -9.20
CA LEU A 831 20.52 35.37 -7.91
C LEU A 831 20.58 36.89 -8.09
N ASP A 832 19.68 37.61 -7.44
CA ASP A 832 19.70 39.08 -7.35
C ASP A 832 20.50 39.50 -6.11
N LEU A 833 21.63 40.17 -6.33
CA LEU A 833 22.58 40.54 -5.29
C LEU A 833 22.48 42.02 -4.97
N ARG A 834 22.68 42.37 -3.70
CA ARG A 834 22.60 43.74 -3.18
C ARG A 834 23.99 44.24 -2.77
N GLY A 835 24.16 45.56 -2.71
CA GLY A 835 25.41 46.20 -2.24
C GLY A 835 26.39 46.57 -3.35
N ASN A 836 27.61 46.93 -2.96
CA ASN A 836 28.68 47.27 -3.89
C ASN A 836 29.43 45.99 -4.31
N LEU A 837 29.13 45.49 -5.50
CA LEU A 837 29.67 44.24 -6.01
C LEU A 837 31.00 44.39 -6.76
N THR A 838 31.60 45.59 -6.76
CA THR A 838 32.86 45.84 -7.45
C THR A 838 33.99 45.05 -6.80
N GLY A 839 34.55 44.07 -7.54
CA GLY A 839 35.61 43.18 -7.03
C GLY A 839 35.10 42.00 -6.18
N GLN A 840 33.80 41.88 -5.96
CA GLN A 840 33.19 40.77 -5.24
C GLN A 840 33.06 39.53 -6.15
N ARG A 841 33.22 38.34 -5.56
CA ARG A 841 32.97 37.03 -6.18
C ARG A 841 31.90 36.30 -5.39
N ILE A 842 31.19 35.40 -6.05
CA ILE A 842 30.20 34.55 -5.41
C ILE A 842 30.84 33.23 -5.03
N PHE A 843 30.56 32.81 -3.81
CA PHE A 843 31.00 31.54 -3.28
C PHE A 843 29.79 30.68 -2.92
N ALA A 844 29.95 29.37 -3.08
CA ALA A 844 28.99 28.37 -2.63
C ALA A 844 29.65 27.41 -1.64
N ARG A 845 28.92 27.04 -0.59
CA ARG A 845 29.31 26.02 0.37
C ARG A 845 28.22 24.98 0.49
N ILE A 846 28.60 23.71 0.40
CA ILE A 846 27.66 22.59 0.54
C ILE A 846 27.35 22.39 2.02
N VAL A 847 26.06 22.34 2.36
CA VAL A 847 25.57 22.13 3.73
C VAL A 847 24.56 20.98 3.84
N GLY A 848 24.31 20.28 2.73
CA GLY A 848 23.48 19.07 2.65
C GLY A 848 23.42 18.52 1.23
N PRO A 849 22.76 17.35 0.99
CA PRO A 849 22.80 16.64 -0.29
C PRO A 849 22.33 17.47 -1.50
N SER A 850 21.39 18.39 -1.27
CA SER A 850 20.85 19.32 -2.26
C SER A 850 20.79 20.77 -1.76
N ILE A 851 21.53 21.10 -0.69
CA ILE A 851 21.47 22.40 -0.03
C ILE A 851 22.84 23.07 -0.05
N ILE A 852 22.85 24.34 -0.45
CA ILE A 852 24.05 25.17 -0.43
C ILE A 852 23.80 26.50 0.29
N ASP A 853 24.83 27.01 0.95
CA ASP A 853 24.92 28.41 1.35
C ASP A 853 25.67 29.19 0.25
N LEU A 854 25.22 30.40 -0.02
CA LEU A 854 25.76 31.32 -1.02
C LEU A 854 26.14 32.62 -0.34
N CYS A 855 27.27 33.20 -0.71
CA CYS A 855 27.65 34.55 -0.26
C CYS A 855 28.47 35.28 -1.33
N THR A 856 28.64 36.59 -1.15
CA THR A 856 29.58 37.42 -1.90
C THR A 856 30.73 37.85 -1.01
N ALA A 857 31.96 37.64 -1.46
CA ALA A 857 33.18 38.08 -0.77
C ALA A 857 34.29 38.44 -1.77
N THR A 858 35.33 39.16 -1.33
CA THR A 858 36.48 39.48 -2.19
C THR A 858 37.44 38.29 -2.35
N SER A 859 37.45 37.35 -1.39
CA SER A 859 38.27 36.14 -1.39
C SER A 859 37.76 35.15 -0.34
N CYS A 860 38.20 33.88 -0.39
CA CYS A 860 37.90 32.92 0.69
C CYS A 860 38.40 33.42 2.07
N GLN A 861 39.55 34.10 2.10
CA GLN A 861 40.11 34.65 3.33
C GLN A 861 39.24 35.76 3.93
N ALA A 862 38.52 36.52 3.11
CA ALA A 862 37.54 37.49 3.59
C ALA A 862 36.33 36.79 4.24
N ILE A 863 35.90 35.66 3.69
CA ILE A 863 34.83 34.84 4.29
C ILE A 863 35.25 34.34 5.67
N ASP A 864 36.48 33.84 5.81
CA ASP A 864 37.01 33.34 7.09
C ASP A 864 37.12 34.45 8.15
N ASN A 865 37.35 35.70 7.72
CA ASN A 865 37.37 36.88 8.58
C ASN A 865 35.96 37.43 8.91
N GLY A 866 34.90 36.85 8.34
CA GLY A 866 33.51 37.31 8.50
C GLY A 866 33.11 38.46 7.57
N ASP A 867 33.98 38.88 6.65
CA ASP A 867 33.76 39.95 5.68
C ASP A 867 33.02 39.42 4.44
N LEU A 868 31.76 39.01 4.63
CA LEU A 868 30.88 38.49 3.58
C LEU A 868 29.54 39.22 3.53
N GLU A 869 29.00 39.36 2.33
CA GLU A 869 27.68 39.95 2.06
C GLU A 869 26.76 38.92 1.37
N ASN A 870 25.47 39.24 1.24
CA ASN A 870 24.48 38.44 0.51
C ASN A 870 24.39 36.96 0.94
N LEU A 871 24.64 36.65 2.22
CA LEU A 871 24.50 35.30 2.75
C LEU A 871 23.07 34.80 2.59
N SER A 872 22.90 33.71 1.86
CA SER A 872 21.61 33.08 1.61
C SER A 872 21.76 31.57 1.53
N ARG A 873 20.70 30.84 1.87
CA ARG A 873 20.63 29.39 1.72
C ARG A 873 19.72 29.06 0.54
N LEU A 874 20.23 28.24 -0.37
CA LEU A 874 19.51 27.78 -1.54
C LEU A 874 19.39 26.26 -1.51
N GLU A 875 18.21 25.77 -1.86
CA GLU A 875 17.91 24.36 -2.01
C GLU A 875 17.66 24.07 -3.49
N LEU A 876 18.44 23.14 -4.04
CA LEU A 876 18.57 22.95 -5.48
C LEU A 876 17.47 22.07 -6.07
N ASP A 877 16.76 21.28 -5.26
CA ASP A 877 15.65 20.46 -5.75
C ASP A 877 14.31 21.23 -5.81
N LYS A 878 14.33 22.56 -5.61
CA LYS A 878 13.15 23.44 -5.50
C LYS A 878 12.88 24.32 -6.71
#